data_AF-A0A8G1R4S1-F1
#
_entry.id   AF-A0A8G1R4S1-F1
#
_cell.length_a   1.000
_cell.length_b   1.000
_cell.length_c   1.000
_cell.angle_alpha   90.00
_cell.angle_beta   90.00
_cell.angle_gamma   90.00
#
_symmetry.space_group_name_H-M   'P 1'
#
loop_
_entity.id
_entity.type
_entity.pdbx_description
1 polymer ?
#
loop_
_entity_poly.entity_id
_entity_poly.type
_entity_poly.pdbx_seq_one_letter_code
_entity_poly.pdbx_strand_id
1 'polypeptide(L)'
;MTGIMNYLRRPRATDSGIEMSATITASSSTPSWGVIELKDLRDKDNNPVDFTKDDYLGIALLSPVKVEDTEVNVSTDPWYDFTCEVSNFSSGNDVEVLVKITFKPNWDGEADKFQVKVVQLGMAGDPQDEHYKDSVRLWKNSLPDETGTVPIVCDSRPDGIPYSNQTVVFTNDDGIIMKEVPFGQKTEVTLNRGSYRVAATEAFTDDETTVAIAKAQPDQVEVKQGTTSSDVNVTYDVQHYSATDVVIDNIVGLEGEEVHVKFSSEDSLLHDFWSSVPQTTKPRRVLPSGGNATISVDSIIVNNVQYEFTPKQVDLSSNNSVLFTAGDVIQHQIEVSGAVKLPIQLKKPGSITAGTMVVHLIQQETRLIYKEKVDVNEENPQFQVLVAPGDYEVQANRFIENGILYKPTFDPSITVNEDGNTELELQVDLVANLNVPGFPNFLSFGACTRDLSEPTNSDDTDNDLTDFVQAGASSIFKYAGQGGDGDPEVDLTESLECTPRVIALASDIEKAIGSDHTVLPVLISYTCNFSGGNDVLTDTTRHRHSLGNFIQSLQLTMKSDQAPRSLRAAYILNPDFIGECQKRGYEADSEVPFLNSLKEALEYRGEADKVELIPSDIDDTLRGYVRALHWLVRTLTKDPDTGKPAVSLGWQVNLWAGEAAGAVWIYTDENQASDKAKKTADYLDELGVWPKQASQQADEDELAPLDFLAVDRWERDDYRNDSYPKFFCFAPREWSRYIDFCETLGAELHAPIMPWQVSAARTPTFKDDVSNNFSTAQHWGTGGSCILGDPSIGSEYYRIHKRILSLGLNEVQFHVKTVEELWKRSQPFDISIPGYQGLHLRGIFAVLLGGGDTTGIVSSLPQAGEKQDAWVRERLGEYIKNPIYFQTD
;
A
#
# COMPACT_ATOMS: atom_id res chain seq x y z
N MET A 1 -29.14 34.22 12.82
CA MET A 1 -30.22 33.51 12.09
C MET A 1 -31.20 34.44 11.38
N THR A 2 -31.89 35.39 12.04
CA THR A 2 -32.98 36.17 11.40
C THR A 2 -32.53 37.24 10.38
N GLY A 3 -31.24 37.60 10.35
CA GLY A 3 -30.70 38.63 9.44
C GLY A 3 -30.52 38.16 8.00
N ILE A 4 -29.77 37.06 7.80
CA ILE A 4 -29.48 36.47 6.48
C ILE A 4 -30.67 35.70 5.90
N MET A 5 -31.47 35.01 6.73
CA MET A 5 -32.73 34.42 6.28
C MET A 5 -33.70 35.48 5.72
N ASN A 6 -33.69 36.70 6.26
CA ASN A 6 -34.44 37.82 5.71
C ASN A 6 -33.71 38.52 4.53
N TYR A 7 -32.47 38.15 4.21
CA TYR A 7 -31.67 38.68 3.10
C TYR A 7 -31.73 37.76 1.87
N LEU A 8 -31.57 36.44 2.06
CA LEU A 8 -31.70 35.41 1.02
C LEU A 8 -33.16 35.20 0.56
N ARG A 9 -34.16 35.48 1.42
CA ARG A 9 -35.60 35.42 1.09
C ARG A 9 -36.19 36.71 0.50
N ARG A 10 -35.37 37.73 0.21
CA ARG A 10 -35.85 38.97 -0.45
C ARG A 10 -35.88 38.80 -1.97
N PRO A 11 -36.97 39.21 -2.64
CA PRO A 11 -37.10 39.10 -4.10
C PRO A 11 -36.27 40.13 -4.90
N ARG A 12 -35.35 40.89 -4.27
CA ARG A 12 -34.35 41.75 -4.94
C ARG A 12 -33.32 42.32 -3.96
N ALA A 13 -32.07 42.29 -4.40
CA ALA A 13 -30.89 42.86 -3.76
C ALA A 13 -30.94 44.40 -3.73
N THR A 14 -30.92 45.00 -2.54
CA THR A 14 -30.64 46.43 -2.36
C THR A 14 -29.89 46.58 -1.04
N ASP A 15 -28.58 46.86 -1.12
CA ASP A 15 -27.89 47.92 -0.35
C ASP A 15 -26.35 47.80 -0.27
N SER A 16 -25.69 46.86 -0.97
CA SER A 16 -24.22 46.87 -1.10
C SER A 16 -23.78 47.06 -2.55
N GLY A 17 -22.95 48.07 -2.83
CA GLY A 17 -22.51 48.44 -4.19
C GLY A 17 -21.53 47.47 -4.86
N ILE A 18 -21.48 46.19 -4.44
CA ILE A 18 -20.49 45.16 -4.83
C ILE A 18 -21.19 43.88 -5.34
N GLU A 19 -22.51 43.80 -5.27
CA GLU A 19 -23.30 42.62 -5.65
C GLU A 19 -23.41 42.50 -7.18
N MET A 20 -23.11 41.31 -7.71
CA MET A 20 -23.15 40.97 -9.12
C MET A 20 -24.44 40.23 -9.47
N SER A 21 -24.75 40.12 -10.75
CA SER A 21 -25.85 39.32 -11.26
C SER A 21 -25.39 38.32 -12.31
N ALA A 22 -26.18 37.28 -12.55
CA ALA A 22 -25.94 36.26 -13.56
C ALA A 22 -27.27 35.77 -14.13
N THR A 23 -27.20 35.17 -15.31
CA THR A 23 -28.23 34.25 -15.79
C THR A 23 -28.06 32.92 -15.05
N ILE A 24 -29.08 32.52 -14.29
CA ILE A 24 -29.06 31.30 -13.47
C ILE A 24 -29.99 30.25 -14.08
N THR A 25 -29.48 29.04 -14.29
CA THR A 25 -30.28 27.90 -14.71
C THR A 25 -30.01 26.70 -13.80
N ALA A 26 -31.03 25.89 -13.54
CA ALA A 26 -30.89 24.65 -12.79
C ALA A 26 -31.39 23.47 -13.64
N SER A 27 -30.66 22.36 -13.61
CA SER A 27 -31.00 21.15 -14.36
C SER A 27 -30.67 19.90 -13.55
N SER A 28 -31.46 18.84 -13.72
CA SER A 28 -31.18 17.52 -13.17
C SER A 28 -31.02 16.52 -14.31
N SER A 29 -29.92 15.76 -14.34
CA SER A 29 -29.72 14.68 -15.32
C SER A 29 -30.30 13.35 -14.81
N THR A 30 -30.36 13.18 -13.49
CA THR A 30 -31.03 12.08 -12.78
C THR A 30 -31.66 12.62 -11.49
N PRO A 31 -32.54 11.86 -10.81
CA PRO A 31 -33.04 12.24 -9.48
C PRO A 31 -31.96 12.35 -8.39
N SER A 32 -30.75 11.86 -8.67
CA SER A 32 -29.62 11.82 -7.76
C SER A 32 -28.51 12.81 -8.12
N TRP A 33 -28.68 13.59 -9.20
CA TRP A 33 -27.66 14.54 -9.66
C TRP A 33 -28.26 15.74 -10.37
N GLY A 34 -27.86 16.93 -9.94
CA GLY A 34 -28.26 18.20 -10.52
C GLY A 34 -27.14 19.23 -10.54
N VAL A 35 -27.38 20.31 -11.28
CA VAL A 35 -26.41 21.37 -11.54
C VAL A 35 -27.11 22.72 -11.49
N ILE A 36 -26.50 23.68 -10.79
CA ILE A 36 -26.80 25.11 -10.93
C ILE A 36 -25.71 25.74 -11.81
N GLU A 37 -26.12 26.35 -12.91
CA GLU A 37 -25.24 26.99 -13.87
C GLU A 37 -25.43 28.52 -13.84
N LEU A 38 -24.32 29.23 -13.76
CA LEU A 38 -24.22 30.69 -13.77
C LEU A 38 -23.54 31.13 -15.06
N LYS A 39 -24.22 32.00 -15.83
CA LYS A 39 -23.73 32.57 -17.08
C LYS A 39 -23.87 34.09 -17.07
N ASP A 40 -23.10 34.76 -17.92
CA ASP A 40 -23.25 36.20 -18.16
C ASP A 40 -23.15 37.03 -16.87
N LEU A 41 -22.01 36.94 -16.16
CA LEU A 41 -21.78 37.72 -14.95
C LEU A 41 -21.80 39.23 -15.27
N ARG A 42 -22.68 39.97 -14.60
CA ARG A 42 -22.85 41.42 -14.75
C ARG A 42 -22.64 42.16 -13.43
N ASP A 43 -21.98 43.31 -13.50
CA ASP A 43 -21.90 44.26 -12.38
C ASP A 43 -23.25 44.97 -12.16
N LYS A 44 -23.31 45.83 -11.13
CA LYS A 44 -24.49 46.65 -10.80
C LYS A 44 -24.95 47.59 -11.93
N ASP A 45 -24.05 47.94 -12.86
CA ASP A 45 -24.28 48.84 -13.98
C ASP A 45 -24.59 48.05 -15.27
N ASN A 46 -24.77 46.73 -15.15
CA ASN A 46 -25.06 45.76 -16.21
C ASN A 46 -23.92 45.57 -17.24
N ASN A 47 -22.69 45.89 -16.87
CA ASN A 47 -21.50 45.61 -17.68
C ASN A 47 -20.94 44.22 -17.34
N PRO A 48 -20.23 43.55 -18.28
CA PRO A 48 -19.46 42.34 -17.95
C PRO A 48 -18.51 42.59 -16.77
N VAL A 49 -18.38 41.62 -15.88
CA VAL A 49 -17.44 41.71 -14.75
C VAL A 49 -16.06 41.24 -15.17
N ASP A 50 -15.07 42.13 -15.05
CA ASP A 50 -13.67 41.79 -15.23
C ASP A 50 -13.05 41.33 -13.90
N PHE A 51 -12.15 40.36 -13.93
CA PHE A 51 -11.35 39.93 -12.76
C PHE A 51 -9.86 40.10 -13.06
N THR A 52 -9.12 40.57 -12.06
CA THR A 52 -7.67 40.68 -12.03
C THR A 52 -7.07 39.53 -11.21
N LYS A 53 -5.73 39.44 -11.17
CA LYS A 53 -5.03 38.38 -10.43
C LYS A 53 -5.25 38.40 -8.91
N ASP A 54 -5.66 39.54 -8.36
CA ASP A 54 -5.94 39.70 -6.93
C ASP A 54 -7.44 39.56 -6.62
N ASP A 55 -8.27 39.32 -7.65
CA ASP A 55 -9.71 39.23 -7.51
C ASP A 55 -10.20 37.78 -7.34
N TYR A 56 -11.35 37.61 -6.69
CA TYR A 56 -12.07 36.33 -6.58
C TYR A 56 -13.57 36.51 -6.78
N LEU A 57 -14.23 35.46 -7.24
CA LEU A 57 -15.69 35.35 -7.33
C LEU A 57 -16.24 34.67 -6.08
N GLY A 58 -17.04 35.38 -5.30
CA GLY A 58 -17.78 34.83 -4.18
C GLY A 58 -19.22 34.51 -4.57
N ILE A 59 -19.69 33.32 -4.21
CA ILE A 59 -21.04 32.82 -4.48
C ILE A 59 -21.64 32.33 -3.17
N ALA A 60 -22.88 32.70 -2.87
CA ALA A 60 -23.67 32.10 -1.79
C ALA A 60 -24.99 31.58 -2.37
N LEU A 61 -25.42 30.38 -1.96
CA LEU A 61 -26.69 29.79 -2.40
C LEU A 61 -27.25 28.83 -1.34
N LEU A 62 -28.51 28.46 -1.49
CA LEU A 62 -29.12 27.29 -0.88
C LEU A 62 -29.04 26.12 -1.86
N SER A 63 -28.86 24.92 -1.33
CA SER A 63 -28.76 23.66 -2.06
C SER A 63 -29.52 22.55 -1.32
N PRO A 64 -30.12 21.56 -2.02
CA PRO A 64 -30.76 20.41 -1.38
C PRO A 64 -29.77 19.50 -0.62
N VAL A 65 -28.49 19.53 -1.01
CA VAL A 65 -27.42 18.71 -0.45
C VAL A 65 -26.11 19.49 -0.41
N LYS A 66 -25.08 18.95 0.23
CA LYS A 66 -23.74 19.56 0.21
C LYS A 66 -23.20 19.62 -1.22
N VAL A 67 -22.46 20.69 -1.51
CA VAL A 67 -21.69 20.86 -2.74
C VAL A 67 -20.23 20.62 -2.41
N GLU A 68 -19.56 19.77 -3.19
CA GLU A 68 -18.13 19.52 -3.05
C GLU A 68 -17.35 20.45 -3.99
N ASP A 69 -16.12 20.80 -3.63
CA ASP A 69 -15.27 21.68 -4.42
C ASP A 69 -14.91 21.08 -5.79
N THR A 70 -14.74 19.76 -5.86
CA THR A 70 -14.52 18.99 -7.10
C THR A 70 -15.68 19.07 -8.10
N GLU A 71 -16.87 19.42 -7.62
CA GLU A 71 -18.07 19.54 -8.44
C GLU A 71 -18.30 20.98 -8.93
N VAL A 72 -17.38 21.90 -8.61
CA VAL A 72 -17.36 23.27 -9.12
C VAL A 72 -16.50 23.34 -10.37
N ASN A 73 -17.15 23.53 -11.52
CA ASN A 73 -16.48 23.68 -12.81
C ASN A 73 -16.59 25.11 -13.31
N VAL A 74 -15.47 25.68 -13.77
CA VAL A 74 -15.42 27.06 -14.26
C VAL A 74 -14.82 27.11 -15.66
N SER A 75 -15.51 27.78 -16.57
CA SER A 75 -15.05 28.05 -17.93
C SER A 75 -14.72 29.52 -18.08
N THR A 76 -13.50 29.81 -18.54
CA THR A 76 -12.94 31.16 -18.72
C THR A 76 -12.43 31.36 -20.15
N ASP A 77 -12.38 32.61 -20.60
CA ASP A 77 -11.82 33.00 -21.89
C ASP A 77 -11.00 34.31 -21.74
N PRO A 78 -9.69 34.30 -22.04
CA PRO A 78 -8.87 33.11 -22.29
C PRO A 78 -8.90 32.14 -21.10
N TRP A 79 -8.62 30.86 -21.35
CA TRP A 79 -8.62 29.84 -20.30
C TRP A 79 -7.55 30.14 -19.24
N TYR A 80 -7.98 30.24 -17.98
CA TYR A 80 -7.14 30.31 -16.78
C TYR A 80 -7.47 29.16 -15.83
N ASP A 81 -6.46 28.71 -15.11
CA ASP A 81 -6.61 27.81 -13.98
C ASP A 81 -7.31 28.53 -12.82
N PHE A 82 -7.90 27.79 -11.88
CA PHE A 82 -8.60 28.35 -10.73
C PHE A 82 -8.41 27.49 -9.47
N THR A 83 -8.58 28.10 -8.31
CA THR A 83 -8.82 27.37 -7.05
C THR A 83 -10.23 27.65 -6.57
N CYS A 84 -10.81 26.68 -5.90
CA CYS A 84 -12.13 26.75 -5.33
C CYS A 84 -12.05 26.44 -3.83
N GLU A 85 -12.74 27.22 -3.00
CA GLU A 85 -13.01 26.92 -1.60
C GLU A 85 -14.53 26.84 -1.43
N VAL A 86 -15.06 25.69 -0.99
CA VAL A 86 -16.49 25.51 -0.71
C VAL A 86 -16.71 25.35 0.79
N SER A 87 -17.72 26.04 1.33
CA SER A 87 -18.17 25.88 2.71
C SER A 87 -19.66 25.55 2.73
N ASN A 88 -20.02 24.45 3.38
CA ASN A 88 -21.40 23.98 3.51
C ASN A 88 -21.89 24.23 4.95
N PHE A 89 -23.12 24.72 5.08
CA PHE A 89 -23.74 25.01 6.38
C PHE A 89 -25.17 24.49 6.43
N SER A 90 -25.52 23.72 7.45
CA SER A 90 -26.92 23.28 7.63
C SER A 90 -27.86 24.48 7.80
N SER A 91 -28.96 24.47 7.04
CA SER A 91 -30.01 25.50 7.06
C SER A 91 -31.41 24.88 7.03
N GLY A 92 -31.74 24.09 8.05
CA GLY A 92 -33.03 23.41 8.15
C GLY A 92 -33.09 22.19 7.24
N ASN A 93 -33.96 22.22 6.22
CA ASN A 93 -34.02 21.16 5.20
C ASN A 93 -33.03 21.38 4.05
N ASP A 94 -32.39 22.55 4.01
CA ASP A 94 -31.48 22.95 2.94
C ASP A 94 -30.04 23.05 3.49
N VAL A 95 -29.08 23.17 2.58
CA VAL A 95 -27.68 23.49 2.85
C VAL A 95 -27.37 24.88 2.29
N GLU A 96 -26.91 25.81 3.13
CA GLU A 96 -26.32 27.05 2.65
C GLU A 96 -24.88 26.78 2.22
N VAL A 97 -24.56 27.12 0.98
CA VAL A 97 -23.28 26.85 0.33
C VAL A 97 -22.63 28.19 0.02
N LEU A 98 -21.38 28.34 0.43
CA LEU A 98 -20.52 29.44 0.02
C LEU A 98 -19.39 28.90 -0.87
N VAL A 99 -19.13 29.57 -1.99
CA VAL A 99 -18.09 29.20 -2.95
C VAL A 99 -17.21 30.40 -3.21
N LYS A 100 -15.90 30.25 -3.05
CA LYS A 100 -14.90 31.25 -3.40
C LYS A 100 -14.02 30.70 -4.52
N ILE A 101 -14.07 31.35 -5.68
CA ILE A 101 -13.29 30.98 -6.86
C ILE A 101 -12.20 32.03 -7.07
N THR A 102 -10.94 31.62 -6.97
CA THR A 102 -9.78 32.47 -7.24
C THR A 102 -9.15 32.05 -8.56
N PHE A 103 -8.92 33.00 -9.46
CA PHE A 103 -8.37 32.71 -10.79
C PHE A 103 -6.84 32.84 -10.80
N LYS A 104 -6.14 32.00 -11.57
CA LYS A 104 -4.69 32.05 -11.75
C LYS A 104 -4.34 32.45 -13.19
N PRO A 105 -4.06 33.73 -13.45
CA PRO A 105 -3.60 34.17 -14.77
C PRO A 105 -2.20 33.66 -15.07
N ASN A 106 -2.00 33.08 -16.26
CA ASN A 106 -0.70 32.52 -16.67
C ASN A 106 0.28 33.55 -17.28
N TRP A 107 -0.11 34.83 -17.37
CA TRP A 107 0.71 35.89 -18.00
C TRP A 107 0.24 37.29 -17.57
N ASP A 108 1.15 38.18 -17.14
CA ASP A 108 0.85 39.55 -16.63
C ASP A 108 0.39 40.57 -17.71
N GLY A 109 0.21 40.15 -18.96
CA GLY A 109 0.27 41.03 -20.14
C GLY A 109 -1.03 41.59 -20.74
N GLU A 110 -2.23 41.09 -20.45
CA GLU A 110 -3.49 41.77 -20.82
C GLU A 110 -4.63 41.30 -19.90
N ALA A 111 -4.82 41.96 -18.75
CA ALA A 111 -5.97 41.73 -17.86
C ALA A 111 -7.32 42.14 -18.49
N ASP A 112 -7.28 42.95 -19.55
CA ASP A 112 -8.45 43.62 -20.15
C ASP A 112 -9.34 42.72 -21.03
N LYS A 113 -9.06 41.40 -21.10
CA LYS A 113 -9.81 40.43 -21.92
C LYS A 113 -10.34 39.22 -21.14
N PHE A 114 -10.07 39.12 -19.83
CA PHE A 114 -10.48 37.97 -19.04
C PHE A 114 -11.99 37.99 -18.76
N GLN A 115 -12.69 36.91 -19.14
CA GLN A 115 -14.10 36.73 -18.84
C GLN A 115 -14.40 35.34 -18.30
N VAL A 116 -15.17 35.28 -17.22
CA VAL A 116 -15.82 34.04 -16.75
C VAL A 116 -17.04 33.78 -17.64
N LYS A 117 -17.02 32.68 -18.39
CA LYS A 117 -18.11 32.31 -19.31
C LYS A 117 -19.21 31.55 -18.59
N VAL A 118 -18.83 30.55 -17.80
CA VAL A 118 -19.76 29.65 -17.12
C VAL A 118 -19.16 29.23 -15.78
N VAL A 119 -19.98 29.21 -14.73
CA VAL A 119 -19.72 28.48 -13.48
C VAL A 119 -20.80 27.42 -13.31
N GLN A 120 -20.40 26.18 -13.09
CA GLN A 120 -21.30 25.04 -12.83
C GLN A 120 -21.06 24.54 -11.41
N LEU A 121 -22.14 24.44 -10.65
CA LEU A 121 -22.16 23.89 -9.29
C LEU A 121 -22.90 22.55 -9.33
N GLY A 122 -22.16 21.45 -9.41
CA GLY A 122 -22.69 20.09 -9.37
C GLY A 122 -23.06 19.66 -7.96
N MET A 123 -24.13 18.86 -7.83
CA MET A 123 -24.59 18.36 -6.54
C MET A 123 -25.37 17.05 -6.67
N ALA A 124 -25.25 16.18 -5.66
CA ALA A 124 -25.95 14.90 -5.56
C ALA A 124 -27.43 15.06 -5.09
N GLY A 125 -28.14 16.02 -5.67
CA GLY A 125 -29.52 16.36 -5.35
C GLY A 125 -30.15 17.16 -6.49
N ASP A 126 -31.47 17.39 -6.42
CA ASP A 126 -32.23 18.09 -7.45
C ASP A 126 -32.42 19.59 -7.10
N PRO A 127 -31.71 20.53 -7.76
CA PRO A 127 -31.82 21.95 -7.52
C PRO A 127 -32.90 22.64 -8.37
N GLN A 128 -33.78 21.91 -9.08
CA GLN A 128 -34.72 22.51 -10.02
C GLN A 128 -35.82 23.38 -9.36
N ASP A 129 -36.05 23.23 -8.05
CA ASP A 129 -36.96 24.10 -7.32
C ASP A 129 -36.48 25.57 -7.36
N GLU A 130 -37.39 26.49 -7.64
CA GLU A 130 -37.09 27.92 -7.80
C GLU A 130 -36.40 28.53 -6.58
N HIS A 131 -36.67 28.05 -5.37
CA HIS A 131 -36.06 28.63 -4.17
C HIS A 131 -34.53 28.47 -4.13
N TYR A 132 -33.96 27.42 -4.73
CA TYR A 132 -32.51 27.26 -4.84
C TYR A 132 -31.92 28.27 -5.82
N LYS A 133 -32.55 28.46 -7.00
CA LYS A 133 -32.12 29.47 -7.98
C LYS A 133 -32.25 30.89 -7.43
N ASP A 134 -33.36 31.19 -6.78
CA ASP A 134 -33.64 32.51 -6.20
C ASP A 134 -32.74 32.85 -5.01
N SER A 135 -32.05 31.86 -4.43
CA SER A 135 -31.14 32.05 -3.31
C SER A 135 -29.72 32.48 -3.72
N VAL A 136 -29.35 32.32 -5.00
CA VAL A 136 -27.98 32.62 -5.46
C VAL A 136 -27.65 34.10 -5.29
N ARG A 137 -26.51 34.39 -4.68
CA ARG A 137 -25.93 35.73 -4.50
C ARG A 137 -24.47 35.71 -4.93
N LEU A 138 -24.03 36.79 -5.56
CA LEU A 138 -22.72 36.87 -6.21
C LEU A 138 -22.02 38.16 -5.79
N TRP A 139 -20.72 38.08 -5.49
CA TRP A 139 -19.89 39.23 -5.22
C TRP A 139 -18.50 39.11 -5.84
N LYS A 140 -17.92 40.25 -6.19
CA LYS A 140 -16.51 40.36 -6.52
C LYS A 140 -15.73 40.69 -5.24
N ASN A 141 -14.71 39.89 -4.93
CA ASN A 141 -13.80 40.06 -3.79
C ASN A 141 -14.50 40.14 -2.43
N SER A 142 -15.67 39.53 -2.31
CA SER A 142 -16.41 39.44 -1.07
C SER A 142 -17.09 38.08 -0.98
N LEU A 143 -17.19 37.56 0.23
CA LEU A 143 -18.03 36.43 0.59
C LEU A 143 -18.57 36.76 1.98
N PRO A 144 -19.81 36.37 2.33
CA PRO A 144 -20.29 36.50 3.70
C PRO A 144 -19.29 35.84 4.66
N ASP A 145 -18.78 36.61 5.62
CA ASP A 145 -18.00 36.04 6.71
C ASP A 145 -18.97 35.31 7.63
N GLU A 146 -19.02 33.99 7.50
CA GLU A 146 -19.82 33.10 8.33
C GLU A 146 -19.04 32.55 9.51
N THR A 147 -17.87 33.11 9.80
CA THR A 147 -17.05 32.66 10.92
C THR A 147 -17.51 33.26 12.24
N GLY A 148 -17.26 32.52 13.31
CA GLY A 148 -17.27 33.02 14.68
C GLY A 148 -15.92 32.74 15.34
N THR A 149 -15.76 33.26 16.54
CA THR A 149 -14.52 33.11 17.31
C THR A 149 -14.74 32.14 18.47
N VAL A 150 -13.89 31.15 18.63
CA VAL A 150 -13.85 30.26 19.77
C VAL A 150 -12.59 30.56 20.58
N PRO A 151 -12.72 31.13 21.79
CA PRO A 151 -11.58 31.35 22.66
C PRO A 151 -11.12 30.02 23.27
N ILE A 152 -9.85 29.70 23.11
CA ILE A 152 -9.22 28.52 23.70
C ILE A 152 -8.29 28.97 24.82
N VAL A 153 -8.60 28.56 26.05
CA VAL A 153 -7.77 28.81 27.22
C VAL A 153 -6.98 27.54 27.48
N CYS A 154 -5.70 27.55 27.14
CA CYS A 154 -4.83 26.40 27.31
C CYS A 154 -4.01 26.54 28.60
N ASP A 155 -4.03 25.51 29.45
CA ASP A 155 -3.18 25.46 30.64
C ASP A 155 -1.69 25.52 30.28
N SER A 156 -0.86 25.83 31.29
CA SER A 156 0.59 25.89 31.10
C SER A 156 1.12 24.56 30.59
N ARG A 157 2.16 24.63 29.75
CA ARG A 157 2.78 23.44 29.13
C ARG A 157 3.20 22.47 30.22
N PRO A 158 2.74 21.20 30.18
CA PRO A 158 3.25 20.18 31.08
C PRO A 158 4.77 20.03 30.96
N ASP A 159 5.45 19.78 32.09
CA ASP A 159 6.90 19.66 32.11
C ASP A 159 7.38 18.51 31.20
N GLY A 160 8.49 18.72 30.49
CA GLY A 160 9.09 17.72 29.60
C GLY A 160 8.54 17.69 28.18
N ILE A 161 7.34 18.24 27.90
CA ILE A 161 6.76 18.23 26.55
C ILE A 161 7.62 19.03 25.56
N PRO A 162 8.09 18.43 24.45
CA PRO A 162 9.14 19.02 23.61
C PRO A 162 8.63 20.13 22.67
N TYR A 163 7.33 20.18 22.39
CA TYR A 163 6.71 21.16 21.50
C TYR A 163 6.11 22.34 22.26
N SER A 164 5.82 23.42 21.53
CA SER A 164 5.37 24.72 22.06
C SER A 164 3.87 24.95 22.00
N ASN A 165 3.14 24.11 21.26
CA ASN A 165 1.71 24.28 21.02
C ASN A 165 0.94 22.98 21.34
N GLN A 166 -0.33 23.15 21.70
CA GLN A 166 -1.32 22.10 21.82
C GLN A 166 -2.16 22.03 20.54
N THR A 167 -2.40 20.83 20.01
CA THR A 167 -3.38 20.64 18.95
C THR A 167 -4.79 20.49 19.54
N VAL A 168 -5.70 21.40 19.19
CA VAL A 168 -7.12 21.31 19.49
C VAL A 168 -7.87 20.87 18.23
N VAL A 169 -8.71 19.85 18.38
CA VAL A 169 -9.46 19.21 17.29
C VAL A 169 -10.93 19.58 17.43
N PHE A 170 -11.48 20.17 16.38
CA PHE A 170 -12.90 20.46 16.24
C PHE A 170 -13.49 19.51 15.20
N THR A 171 -14.51 18.76 15.58
CA THR A 171 -15.19 17.81 14.71
C THR A 171 -16.63 18.23 14.50
N ASN A 172 -17.06 18.34 13.25
CA ASN A 172 -18.45 18.55 12.86
C ASN A 172 -18.83 17.60 11.71
N ASP A 173 -20.02 17.78 11.15
CA ASP A 173 -20.48 16.99 10.00
C ASP A 173 -19.67 17.24 8.71
N ASP A 174 -18.85 18.28 8.66
CA ASP A 174 -17.98 18.62 7.53
C ASP A 174 -16.55 18.05 7.68
N GLY A 175 -16.28 17.36 8.80
CA GLY A 175 -15.01 16.71 9.07
C GLY A 175 -14.30 17.28 10.29
N ILE A 176 -12.96 17.32 10.22
CA ILE A 176 -12.11 17.71 11.35
C ILE A 176 -11.21 18.91 11.04
N ILE A 177 -11.25 19.90 11.92
CA ILE A 177 -10.38 21.08 11.88
C ILE A 177 -9.41 20.96 13.05
N MET A 178 -8.11 21.06 12.77
CA MET A 178 -7.07 21.09 13.79
C MET A 178 -6.49 22.49 13.91
N LYS A 179 -6.23 22.92 15.14
CA LYS A 179 -5.65 24.23 15.44
C LYS A 179 -4.56 24.09 16.49
N GLU A 180 -3.39 24.57 16.15
CA GLU A 180 -2.28 24.72 17.07
C GLU A 180 -2.49 25.97 17.94
N VAL A 181 -2.53 25.78 19.25
CA VAL A 181 -2.66 26.86 20.23
C VAL A 181 -1.48 26.86 21.20
N PRO A 182 -0.82 28.01 21.47
CA PRO A 182 0.26 28.05 22.45
C PRO A 182 -0.21 27.66 23.85
N PHE A 183 0.60 26.88 24.56
CA PHE A 183 0.34 26.55 25.96
C PHE A 183 0.36 27.79 26.86
N GLY A 184 -0.41 27.76 27.95
CA GLY A 184 -0.46 28.81 28.97
C GLY A 184 -1.08 30.12 28.50
N GLN A 185 -1.69 30.14 27.32
CA GLN A 185 -2.25 31.34 26.69
C GLN A 185 -3.71 31.15 26.34
N LYS A 186 -4.42 32.28 26.27
CA LYS A 186 -5.73 32.36 25.65
C LYS A 186 -5.55 32.70 24.17
N THR A 187 -6.02 31.82 23.29
CA THR A 187 -5.91 31.94 21.84
C THR A 187 -7.30 32.03 21.23
N GLU A 188 -7.54 33.05 20.42
CA GLU A 188 -8.81 33.21 19.70
C GLU A 188 -8.73 32.42 18.39
N VAL A 189 -9.56 31.39 18.24
CA VAL A 189 -9.61 30.55 17.04
C VAL A 189 -10.82 30.92 16.20
N THR A 190 -10.61 31.28 14.94
CA THR A 190 -11.71 31.50 13.99
C THR A 190 -12.16 30.18 13.37
N LEU A 191 -13.46 29.89 13.46
CA LEU A 191 -14.11 28.73 12.85
C LEU A 191 -15.37 29.16 12.11
N ASN A 192 -15.72 28.41 11.07
CA ASN A 192 -17.01 28.51 10.39
C ASN A 192 -18.16 28.29 11.40
N ARG A 193 -19.29 28.98 11.26
CA ARG A 193 -20.48 28.74 12.09
C ARG A 193 -20.90 27.27 12.03
N GLY A 194 -21.35 26.72 13.14
CA GLY A 194 -21.72 25.31 13.24
C GLY A 194 -21.60 24.77 14.66
N SER A 195 -22.03 23.53 14.84
CA SER A 195 -21.87 22.79 16.09
C SER A 195 -20.66 21.88 15.98
N TYR A 196 -19.70 22.03 16.88
CA TYR A 196 -18.48 21.24 16.90
C TYR A 196 -18.37 20.45 18.20
N ARG A 197 -17.95 19.20 18.10
CA ARG A 197 -17.32 18.48 19.22
C ARG A 197 -15.87 18.94 19.32
N VAL A 198 -15.40 19.23 20.52
CA VAL A 198 -14.05 19.73 20.77
C VAL A 198 -13.26 18.70 21.58
N ALA A 199 -12.06 18.41 21.12
CA ALA A 199 -11.09 17.56 21.80
C ALA A 199 -9.69 18.20 21.72
N ALA A 200 -8.75 17.70 22.52
CA ALA A 200 -7.35 18.06 22.43
C ALA A 200 -6.53 16.78 22.32
N THR A 201 -5.48 16.77 21.49
CA THR A 201 -4.60 15.61 21.37
C THR A 201 -3.78 15.43 22.64
N GLU A 202 -3.43 14.19 22.97
CA GLU A 202 -2.48 13.92 24.04
C GLU A 202 -1.15 14.59 23.74
N ALA A 203 -0.47 15.07 24.78
CA ALA A 203 0.89 15.54 24.66
C ALA A 203 1.89 14.57 25.30
N PHE A 204 2.96 14.18 24.61
CA PHE A 204 3.93 13.23 25.17
C PHE A 204 5.37 13.48 24.71
N THR A 205 6.33 12.99 25.49
CA THR A 205 7.75 12.96 25.12
C THR A 205 8.03 11.84 24.10
N ASP A 206 9.11 11.94 23.33
CA ASP A 206 9.46 10.94 22.30
C ASP A 206 9.66 9.52 22.86
N ASP A 207 10.12 9.44 24.11
CA ASP A 207 10.29 8.20 24.88
C ASP A 207 9.05 7.82 25.72
N GLU A 208 8.01 8.65 25.69
CA GLU A 208 6.73 8.50 26.39
C GLU A 208 6.84 8.37 27.92
N THR A 209 7.95 8.86 28.50
CA THR A 209 8.12 8.96 29.96
C THR A 209 7.18 9.97 30.59
N THR A 210 6.69 10.94 29.81
CA THR A 210 5.64 11.87 30.24
C THR A 210 4.53 11.89 29.20
N VAL A 211 3.30 11.65 29.65
CA VAL A 211 2.07 11.69 28.84
C VAL A 211 1.08 12.61 29.56
N ALA A 212 0.74 13.72 28.93
CA ALA A 212 -0.28 14.64 29.36
C ALA A 212 -1.57 14.39 28.56
N ILE A 213 -2.53 13.74 29.21
CA ILE A 213 -3.85 13.49 28.63
C ILE A 213 -4.62 14.81 28.63
N ALA A 214 -4.84 15.37 27.45
CA ALA A 214 -5.50 16.64 27.28
C ALA A 214 -7.02 16.48 27.31
N LYS A 215 -7.70 17.37 28.03
CA LYS A 215 -9.16 17.42 28.10
C LYS A 215 -9.67 18.82 27.77
N ALA A 216 -10.50 18.90 26.74
CA ALA A 216 -11.22 20.12 26.37
C ALA A 216 -12.58 20.19 27.08
N GLN A 217 -12.89 21.33 27.71
CA GLN A 217 -14.20 21.61 28.31
C GLN A 217 -14.69 23.05 28.03
N PRO A 218 -15.93 23.23 27.50
CA PRO A 218 -16.85 22.17 27.10
C PRO A 218 -16.33 21.35 25.92
N ASP A 219 -16.76 20.09 25.82
CA ASP A 219 -16.43 19.18 24.72
C ASP A 219 -17.36 19.38 23.51
N GLN A 220 -18.23 20.38 23.56
CA GLN A 220 -19.05 20.86 22.46
C GLN A 220 -19.11 22.39 22.46
N VAL A 221 -19.04 22.99 21.27
CA VAL A 221 -19.18 24.43 21.09
C VAL A 221 -20.08 24.73 19.89
N GLU A 222 -21.00 25.67 20.08
CA GLU A 222 -21.80 26.24 19.00
C GLU A 222 -21.13 27.55 18.55
N VAL A 223 -20.72 27.61 17.29
CA VAL A 223 -20.12 28.78 16.65
C VAL A 223 -21.19 29.53 15.88
N LYS A 224 -21.39 30.81 16.19
CA LYS A 224 -22.34 31.68 15.48
C LYS A 224 -21.58 32.81 14.79
N GLN A 225 -22.05 33.15 13.60
CA GLN A 225 -21.52 34.22 12.76
C GLN A 225 -21.28 35.51 13.56
N GLY A 226 -20.06 36.06 13.45
CA GLY A 226 -19.66 37.35 14.02
C GLY A 226 -19.70 37.40 15.55
N THR A 227 -19.84 36.26 16.22
CA THR A 227 -19.89 36.20 17.69
C THR A 227 -18.74 35.37 18.25
N THR A 228 -18.43 35.63 19.52
CA THR A 228 -17.49 34.83 20.30
C THR A 228 -18.27 33.79 21.10
N SER A 229 -17.93 32.51 20.92
CA SER A 229 -18.48 31.38 21.68
C SER A 229 -17.94 31.35 23.12
N SER A 230 -18.43 30.42 23.94
CA SER A 230 -17.87 30.17 25.27
C SER A 230 -16.42 29.70 25.21
N ASP A 231 -15.61 30.13 26.18
CA ASP A 231 -14.24 29.65 26.34
C ASP A 231 -14.17 28.12 26.42
N VAL A 232 -13.31 27.50 25.62
CA VAL A 232 -12.92 26.10 25.77
C VAL A 232 -11.62 26.04 26.55
N ASN A 233 -11.67 25.43 27.73
CA ASN A 233 -10.52 25.22 28.59
C ASN A 233 -9.86 23.88 28.24
N VAL A 234 -8.57 23.90 27.93
CA VAL A 234 -7.76 22.69 27.72
C VAL A 234 -6.90 22.48 28.94
N THR A 235 -7.18 21.38 29.65
CA THR A 235 -6.52 20.97 30.90
C THR A 235 -5.78 19.65 30.70
N TYR A 236 -4.80 19.36 31.57
CA TYR A 236 -3.93 18.19 31.43
C TYR A 236 -3.97 17.30 32.67
N ASP A 237 -4.18 16.00 32.45
CA ASP A 237 -3.83 14.96 33.43
C ASP A 237 -2.46 14.38 33.06
N VAL A 238 -1.43 14.72 33.83
CA VAL A 238 -0.04 14.35 33.53
C VAL A 238 0.30 13.04 34.23
N GLN A 239 0.63 12.05 33.42
CA GLN A 239 1.05 10.72 33.84
C GLN A 239 2.51 10.53 33.46
N HIS A 240 3.26 9.90 34.36
CA HIS A 240 4.67 9.63 34.15
C HIS A 240 4.93 8.13 34.16
N TYR A 241 5.73 7.67 33.20
CA TYR A 241 6.07 6.28 32.97
C TYR A 241 7.58 6.07 32.89
N SER A 242 7.99 4.82 33.07
CA SER A 242 9.36 4.41 32.76
C SER A 242 9.49 4.04 31.28
N ALA A 243 10.64 4.37 30.69
CA ALA A 243 11.04 3.97 29.35
C ALA A 243 12.09 2.85 29.36
N THR A 244 12.17 2.07 30.44
CA THR A 244 13.08 0.91 30.53
C THR A 244 12.76 -0.13 29.45
N ASP A 245 13.67 -0.24 28.48
CA ASP A 245 13.63 -1.27 27.44
C ASP A 245 14.21 -2.58 27.96
N VAL A 246 13.71 -3.71 27.47
CA VAL A 246 14.31 -5.03 27.75
C VAL A 246 14.93 -5.54 26.46
N VAL A 247 16.21 -5.90 26.55
CA VAL A 247 16.96 -6.51 25.46
C VAL A 247 17.27 -7.93 25.86
N ILE A 248 16.69 -8.90 25.15
CA ILE A 248 17.14 -10.29 25.23
C ILE A 248 18.16 -10.48 24.11
N ASP A 249 19.42 -10.67 24.49
CA ASP A 249 20.51 -10.86 23.54
C ASP A 249 20.45 -12.26 22.91
N ASN A 250 21.32 -12.53 21.96
CA ASN A 250 21.45 -13.86 21.38
C ASN A 250 21.96 -14.85 22.44
N ILE A 251 21.09 -15.77 22.87
CA ILE A 251 21.41 -16.82 23.86
C ILE A 251 21.41 -18.16 23.14
N VAL A 252 22.57 -18.82 23.15
CA VAL A 252 22.77 -20.11 22.47
C VAL A 252 21.77 -21.14 22.96
N GLY A 253 21.04 -21.75 22.04
CA GLY A 253 20.01 -22.76 22.28
C GLY A 253 18.59 -22.20 22.40
N LEU A 254 18.43 -20.88 22.44
CA LEU A 254 17.14 -20.19 22.50
C LEU A 254 16.84 -19.35 21.25
N GLU A 255 17.66 -19.43 20.20
CA GLU A 255 17.50 -18.59 19.02
C GLU A 255 16.13 -18.81 18.35
N GLY A 256 15.37 -17.72 18.19
CA GLY A 256 14.01 -17.73 17.64
C GLY A 256 12.91 -18.16 18.62
N GLU A 257 13.25 -18.53 19.86
CA GLU A 257 12.26 -18.84 20.89
C GLU A 257 11.67 -17.56 21.50
N GLU A 258 10.48 -17.68 22.09
CA GLU A 258 9.87 -16.61 22.87
C GLU A 258 10.05 -16.87 24.37
N VAL A 259 10.44 -15.82 25.09
CA VAL A 259 10.57 -15.85 26.55
C VAL A 259 9.58 -14.88 27.20
N HIS A 260 9.04 -15.27 28.34
CA HIS A 260 8.10 -14.45 29.09
C HIS A 260 8.85 -13.58 30.11
N VAL A 261 8.72 -12.27 29.98
CA VAL A 261 9.40 -11.27 30.81
C VAL A 261 8.38 -10.64 31.76
N LYS A 262 8.73 -10.53 33.05
CA LYS A 262 7.91 -9.93 34.11
C LYS A 262 8.65 -8.82 34.82
N PHE A 263 7.96 -7.71 35.04
CA PHE A 263 8.34 -6.64 35.95
C PHE A 263 7.58 -6.79 37.25
N SER A 264 8.26 -6.85 38.40
CA SER A 264 7.63 -7.00 39.72
C SER A 264 8.22 -6.04 40.75
N SER A 265 7.41 -5.56 41.69
CA SER A 265 7.84 -4.75 42.85
C SER A 265 7.26 -5.34 44.13
N GLU A 266 8.09 -5.61 45.13
CA GLU A 266 7.66 -6.18 46.43
C GLU A 266 6.68 -7.36 46.27
N ASP A 267 7.00 -8.28 45.36
CA ASP A 267 6.20 -9.47 44.96
C ASP A 267 4.86 -9.19 44.26
N SER A 268 4.56 -7.94 43.89
CA SER A 268 3.44 -7.58 42.99
C SER A 268 3.90 -7.48 41.55
N LEU A 269 3.18 -8.12 40.63
CA LEU A 269 3.37 -7.93 39.18
C LEU A 269 3.00 -6.49 38.79
N LEU A 270 3.91 -5.82 38.08
CA LEU A 270 3.70 -4.50 37.48
C LEU A 270 3.22 -4.63 36.04
N HIS A 271 3.92 -5.45 35.24
CA HIS A 271 3.63 -5.70 33.83
C HIS A 271 4.39 -6.94 33.34
N ASP A 272 3.91 -7.58 32.28
CA ASP A 272 4.55 -8.70 31.62
C ASP A 272 4.30 -8.72 30.10
N PHE A 273 5.19 -9.37 29.37
CA PHE A 273 5.09 -9.54 27.91
C PHE A 273 5.96 -10.71 27.43
N TRP A 274 5.69 -11.17 26.22
CA TRP A 274 6.55 -12.12 25.51
C TRP A 274 7.54 -11.38 24.61
N SER A 275 8.77 -11.90 24.52
CA SER A 275 9.85 -11.35 23.71
C SER A 275 10.57 -12.48 22.99
N SER A 276 10.81 -12.34 21.69
CA SER A 276 11.66 -13.28 20.94
C SER A 276 13.13 -13.14 21.34
N VAL A 277 13.93 -14.16 21.04
CA VAL A 277 15.37 -14.18 21.29
C VAL A 277 16.16 -14.24 19.98
N PRO A 278 16.97 -13.23 19.61
CA PRO A 278 17.14 -11.94 20.27
C PRO A 278 16.06 -10.92 19.89
N GLN A 279 15.69 -10.04 20.82
CA GLN A 279 14.79 -8.90 20.55
C GLN A 279 14.99 -7.78 21.57
N THR A 280 14.75 -6.54 21.13
CA THR A 280 14.51 -5.41 22.04
C THR A 280 13.03 -5.12 22.11
N THR A 281 12.45 -5.25 23.31
CA THR A 281 11.03 -4.98 23.57
C THR A 281 10.87 -3.71 24.39
N LYS A 282 9.94 -2.84 23.97
CA LYS A 282 9.74 -1.49 24.51
C LYS A 282 8.37 -1.38 25.21
N PRO A 283 8.26 -1.69 26.52
CA PRO A 283 7.00 -1.62 27.27
C PRO A 283 6.66 -0.16 27.61
N ARG A 284 6.17 0.61 26.63
CA ARG A 284 5.80 2.03 26.82
C ARG A 284 4.41 2.16 27.48
N ARG A 285 4.22 3.22 28.29
CA ARG A 285 2.96 3.58 28.97
C ARG A 285 2.37 2.54 29.94
N VAL A 286 3.16 1.55 30.37
CA VAL A 286 2.69 0.45 31.25
C VAL A 286 3.44 0.38 32.58
N LEU A 287 4.67 0.90 32.64
CA LEU A 287 5.51 0.87 33.85
C LEU A 287 5.43 2.18 34.64
N PRO A 288 5.42 2.16 35.98
CA PRO A 288 5.48 3.38 36.78
C PRO A 288 6.77 4.16 36.54
N SER A 289 6.73 5.50 36.66
CA SER A 289 7.88 6.40 36.42
C SER A 289 9.08 6.25 37.34
N GLY A 290 8.95 5.47 38.41
CA GLY A 290 10.03 5.29 39.36
C GLY A 290 9.73 4.18 40.36
N GLY A 291 10.69 3.95 41.25
CA GLY A 291 10.68 2.82 42.15
C GLY A 291 11.58 1.70 41.67
N ASN A 292 11.87 0.76 42.57
CA ASN A 292 12.67 -0.40 42.25
C ASN A 292 11.77 -1.50 41.70
N ALA A 293 12.16 -2.08 40.58
CA ALA A 293 11.53 -3.28 40.03
C ALA A 293 12.55 -4.41 39.89
N THR A 294 12.08 -5.63 40.01
CA THR A 294 12.78 -6.83 39.60
C THR A 294 12.27 -7.21 38.22
N ILE A 295 13.17 -7.29 37.24
CA ILE A 295 12.86 -7.89 35.94
C ILE A 295 13.30 -9.34 36.00
N SER A 296 12.36 -10.26 35.81
CA SER A 296 12.60 -11.70 35.73
C SER A 296 12.12 -12.24 34.41
N VAL A 297 12.84 -13.21 33.86
CA VAL A 297 12.39 -13.98 32.70
C VAL A 297 12.03 -15.37 33.23
N ASP A 298 10.84 -15.86 32.87
CA ASP A 298 10.41 -17.20 33.26
C ASP A 298 11.38 -18.25 32.70
N SER A 299 11.63 -19.31 33.47
CA SER A 299 12.50 -20.39 32.98
C SER A 299 11.86 -21.08 31.79
N ILE A 300 12.66 -21.33 30.75
CA ILE A 300 12.24 -22.07 29.56
C ILE A 300 13.05 -23.37 29.48
N ILE A 301 12.43 -24.43 28.98
CA ILE A 301 13.11 -25.71 28.77
C ILE A 301 13.12 -26.02 27.28
N VAL A 302 14.31 -26.06 26.71
CA VAL A 302 14.54 -26.41 25.30
C VAL A 302 15.53 -27.58 25.25
N ASN A 303 15.17 -28.66 24.57
CA ASN A 303 16.02 -29.84 24.38
C ASN A 303 16.57 -30.44 25.70
N ASN A 304 15.71 -30.58 26.71
CA ASN A 304 16.06 -31.05 28.06
C ASN A 304 17.13 -30.21 28.77
N VAL A 305 17.33 -28.95 28.34
CA VAL A 305 18.12 -27.96 29.05
C VAL A 305 17.16 -26.92 29.61
N GLN A 306 17.19 -26.74 30.92
CA GLN A 306 16.45 -25.66 31.57
C GLN A 306 17.34 -24.42 31.59
N TYR A 307 16.79 -23.32 31.08
CA TYR A 307 17.43 -22.00 31.07
C TYR A 307 16.80 -21.17 32.18
N GLU A 308 17.57 -20.91 33.23
CA GLU A 308 17.16 -20.06 34.34
C GLU A 308 17.85 -18.70 34.25
N PHE A 309 17.05 -17.65 34.12
CA PHE A 309 17.55 -16.29 33.99
C PHE A 309 17.74 -15.67 35.37
N THR A 310 18.89 -15.05 35.60
CA THR A 310 19.17 -14.29 36.81
C THR A 310 18.32 -13.01 36.82
N PRO A 311 17.40 -12.81 37.79
CA PRO A 311 16.59 -11.61 37.84
C PRO A 311 17.45 -10.36 38.04
N LYS A 312 17.07 -9.25 37.41
CA LYS A 312 17.78 -7.97 37.49
C LYS A 312 17.00 -6.96 38.30
N GLN A 313 17.67 -6.32 39.25
CA GLN A 313 17.11 -5.19 39.99
C GLN A 313 17.33 -3.92 39.19
N VAL A 314 16.28 -3.13 39.02
CA VAL A 314 16.30 -1.93 38.18
C VAL A 314 15.62 -0.78 38.92
N ASP A 315 16.18 0.41 38.77
CA ASP A 315 15.52 1.65 39.16
C ASP A 315 14.79 2.18 37.92
N LEU A 316 13.46 2.13 37.94
CA LEU A 316 12.61 2.54 36.83
C LEU A 316 12.74 4.03 36.50
N SER A 317 13.23 4.85 37.43
CA SER A 317 13.46 6.28 37.19
C SER A 317 14.70 6.54 36.33
N SER A 318 15.60 5.55 36.20
CA SER A 318 16.82 5.68 35.42
C SER A 318 16.60 5.56 33.91
N ASN A 319 15.49 4.94 33.48
CA ASN A 319 15.14 4.69 32.09
C ASN A 319 16.24 3.99 31.26
N ASN A 320 17.15 3.26 31.92
CA ASN A 320 18.17 2.50 31.22
C ASN A 320 17.58 1.21 30.65
N SER A 321 18.05 0.82 29.46
CA SER A 321 17.77 -0.51 28.91
C SER A 321 18.40 -1.59 29.79
N VAL A 322 17.69 -2.71 29.91
CA VAL A 322 18.10 -3.87 30.70
C VAL A 322 18.40 -5.02 29.76
N LEU A 323 19.66 -5.39 29.70
CA LEU A 323 20.17 -6.41 28.79
C LEU A 323 20.28 -7.75 29.51
N PHE A 324 19.66 -8.82 29.00
CA PHE A 324 19.91 -10.20 29.41
C PHE A 324 20.84 -10.85 28.38
N THR A 325 22.02 -11.26 28.84
CA THR A 325 23.05 -11.90 28.01
C THR A 325 23.20 -13.38 28.39
N ALA A 326 23.97 -14.14 27.62
CA ALA A 326 24.33 -15.52 27.99
C ALA A 326 24.99 -15.63 29.39
N GLY A 327 25.65 -14.57 29.88
CA GLY A 327 26.24 -14.54 31.23
C GLY A 327 25.23 -14.43 32.36
N ASP A 328 23.98 -14.07 32.05
CA ASP A 328 22.89 -13.96 33.01
C ASP A 328 22.06 -15.25 33.11
N VAL A 329 22.35 -16.25 32.29
CA VAL A 329 21.57 -17.49 32.18
C VAL A 329 22.35 -18.66 32.74
N ILE A 330 21.75 -19.37 33.69
CA ILE A 330 22.24 -20.64 34.20
C ILE A 330 21.56 -21.75 33.40
N GLN A 331 22.37 -22.64 32.84
CA GLN A 331 21.91 -23.79 32.08
C GLN A 331 22.20 -25.06 32.88
N HIS A 332 21.19 -25.90 33.06
CA HIS A 332 21.39 -27.25 33.59
C HIS A 332 20.55 -28.27 32.83
N GLN A 333 21.17 -29.43 32.61
CA GLN A 333 20.48 -30.56 32.02
C GLN A 333 19.44 -31.08 33.00
N ILE A 334 18.24 -31.35 32.49
CA ILE A 334 17.19 -32.02 33.26
C ILE A 334 17.01 -33.46 32.78
N GLU A 335 16.80 -34.37 33.71
CA GLU A 335 16.34 -35.74 33.39
C GLU A 335 14.83 -35.73 33.31
N VAL A 336 14.30 -36.10 32.14
CA VAL A 336 12.85 -36.22 31.95
C VAL A 336 12.46 -37.69 32.00
N SER A 337 11.58 -38.05 32.94
CA SER A 337 11.15 -39.43 33.16
C SER A 337 10.43 -39.98 31.93
N GLY A 338 10.75 -41.21 31.54
CA GLY A 338 10.12 -41.88 30.41
C GLY A 338 10.49 -41.30 29.04
N ALA A 339 11.48 -40.40 28.94
CA ALA A 339 11.90 -39.84 27.67
C ALA A 339 12.44 -40.92 26.72
N VAL A 340 12.04 -40.84 25.46
CA VAL A 340 12.31 -41.84 24.41
C VAL A 340 13.03 -41.23 23.23
N LYS A 341 13.61 -42.07 22.36
CA LYS A 341 14.08 -41.58 21.07
C LYS A 341 12.88 -41.30 20.18
N LEU A 342 12.94 -40.21 19.42
CA LEU A 342 11.94 -39.87 18.42
C LEU A 342 12.60 -39.82 17.03
N PRO A 343 12.51 -40.91 16.25
CA PRO A 343 12.93 -40.92 14.85
C PRO A 343 12.05 -40.00 14.01
N ILE A 344 12.63 -39.47 12.93
CA ILE A 344 11.94 -38.68 11.93
C ILE A 344 11.92 -39.49 10.63
N GLN A 345 10.72 -39.86 10.18
CA GLN A 345 10.52 -40.48 8.88
C GLN A 345 10.38 -39.38 7.81
N LEU A 346 11.49 -39.07 7.15
CA LEU A 346 11.54 -38.05 6.11
C LEU A 346 11.19 -38.62 4.73
N LYS A 347 10.11 -38.12 4.12
CA LYS A 347 9.67 -38.41 2.76
C LYS A 347 10.02 -37.22 1.86
N LYS A 348 10.81 -37.45 0.81
CA LYS A 348 11.17 -36.40 -0.17
C LYS A 348 11.29 -36.96 -1.58
N PRO A 349 11.01 -36.15 -2.62
CA PRO A 349 11.40 -36.47 -4.00
C PRO A 349 12.91 -36.66 -4.13
N GLY A 350 13.35 -37.55 -5.03
CA GLY A 350 14.77 -37.81 -5.29
C GLY A 350 15.55 -36.61 -5.84
N SER A 351 14.85 -35.62 -6.41
CA SER A 351 15.43 -34.37 -6.89
C SER A 351 15.91 -33.43 -5.79
N ILE A 352 15.43 -33.59 -4.54
CA ILE A 352 15.87 -32.81 -3.40
C ILE A 352 17.13 -33.44 -2.83
N THR A 353 18.26 -32.75 -2.95
CA THR A 353 19.60 -33.30 -2.62
C THR A 353 20.39 -32.44 -1.62
N ALA A 354 19.78 -31.39 -1.06
CA ALA A 354 20.38 -30.52 -0.04
C ALA A 354 19.29 -29.69 0.65
N GLY A 355 19.65 -29.07 1.76
CA GLY A 355 18.80 -28.16 2.52
C GLY A 355 18.67 -28.57 3.99
N THR A 356 18.25 -27.61 4.81
CA THR A 356 18.04 -27.86 6.23
C THR A 356 16.78 -27.17 6.70
N MET A 357 15.97 -27.89 7.48
CA MET A 357 14.82 -27.33 8.18
C MET A 357 15.00 -27.41 9.69
N VAL A 358 14.24 -26.59 10.40
CA VAL A 358 14.14 -26.65 11.85
C VAL A 358 12.76 -27.21 12.19
N VAL A 359 12.73 -28.26 12.99
CA VAL A 359 11.52 -28.91 13.48
C VAL A 359 11.36 -28.59 14.96
N HIS A 360 10.21 -28.05 15.33
CA HIS A 360 9.81 -27.72 16.69
C HIS A 360 8.70 -28.66 17.15
N LEU A 361 8.85 -29.18 18.36
CA LEU A 361 7.78 -29.83 19.11
C LEU A 361 7.53 -28.99 20.35
N ILE A 362 6.30 -28.55 20.54
CA ILE A 362 5.92 -27.75 21.70
C ILE A 362 4.86 -28.52 22.48
N GLN A 363 5.21 -29.00 23.68
CA GLN A 363 4.31 -29.81 24.47
C GLN A 363 3.10 -28.97 24.93
N GLN A 364 1.89 -29.50 24.76
CA GLN A 364 0.66 -28.74 25.00
C GLN A 364 0.45 -28.35 26.46
N GLU A 365 0.84 -29.21 27.41
CA GLU A 365 0.60 -28.98 28.85
C GLU A 365 1.71 -28.19 29.55
N THR A 366 2.97 -28.61 29.39
CA THR A 366 4.11 -28.01 30.11
C THR A 366 4.88 -26.98 29.30
N ARG A 367 4.56 -26.82 28.00
CA ARG A 367 5.30 -25.98 27.04
C ARG A 367 6.79 -26.36 26.93
N LEU A 368 7.14 -27.61 27.24
CA LEU A 368 8.46 -28.18 26.96
C LEU A 368 8.73 -28.14 25.45
N ILE A 369 9.87 -27.59 25.05
CA ILE A 369 10.22 -27.40 23.64
C ILE A 369 11.33 -28.38 23.25
N TYR A 370 11.15 -29.04 22.11
CA TYR A 370 12.20 -29.75 21.41
C TYR A 370 12.42 -29.14 20.05
N LYS A 371 13.69 -28.90 19.71
CA LYS A 371 14.11 -28.27 18.47
C LYS A 371 15.19 -29.11 17.84
N GLU A 372 14.95 -29.57 16.62
CA GLU A 372 15.92 -30.36 15.86
C GLU A 372 16.21 -29.70 14.52
N LYS A 373 17.49 -29.65 14.16
CA LYS A 373 17.94 -29.18 12.86
C LYS A 373 18.07 -30.39 11.95
N VAL A 374 17.14 -30.57 11.03
CA VAL A 374 17.05 -31.75 10.17
C VAL A 374 17.67 -31.44 8.81
N ASP A 375 18.78 -32.13 8.50
CA ASP A 375 19.35 -32.16 7.15
C ASP A 375 18.52 -33.12 6.29
N VAL A 376 18.04 -32.64 5.13
CA VAL A 376 17.18 -33.46 4.27
C VAL A 376 17.87 -34.70 3.71
N ASN A 377 19.20 -34.74 3.68
CA ASN A 377 19.98 -35.87 3.17
C ASN A 377 20.35 -36.91 4.24
N GLU A 378 20.02 -36.65 5.49
CA GLU A 378 20.29 -37.59 6.56
C GLU A 378 19.51 -38.89 6.31
N GLU A 379 20.17 -40.06 6.34
CA GLU A 379 19.51 -41.35 6.05
C GLU A 379 18.51 -41.76 7.14
N ASN A 380 18.69 -41.28 8.38
CA ASN A 380 17.83 -41.61 9.53
C ASN A 380 17.79 -40.43 10.53
N PRO A 381 17.19 -39.28 10.16
CA PRO A 381 17.12 -38.13 11.04
C PRO A 381 16.34 -38.48 12.30
N GLN A 382 16.74 -37.92 13.43
CA GLN A 382 16.09 -38.10 14.71
C GLN A 382 16.39 -36.90 15.62
N PHE A 383 15.55 -36.70 16.62
CA PHE A 383 15.87 -35.77 17.71
C PHE A 383 17.13 -36.27 18.44
N GLN A 384 18.15 -35.41 18.56
CA GLN A 384 19.42 -35.75 19.22
C GLN A 384 19.26 -35.93 20.73
N VAL A 385 18.24 -35.30 21.31
CA VAL A 385 17.84 -35.44 22.70
C VAL A 385 16.63 -36.36 22.83
N LEU A 386 16.52 -37.08 23.95
CA LEU A 386 15.35 -37.89 24.23
C LEU A 386 14.12 -36.99 24.43
N VAL A 387 13.02 -37.32 23.76
CA VAL A 387 11.77 -36.56 23.81
C VAL A 387 10.87 -37.15 24.88
N ALA A 388 10.34 -36.29 25.75
CA ALA A 388 9.43 -36.71 26.81
C ALA A 388 8.09 -37.20 26.24
N PRO A 389 7.42 -38.15 26.88
CA PRO A 389 6.07 -38.54 26.51
C PRO A 389 5.09 -37.37 26.64
N GLY A 390 4.07 -37.34 25.78
CA GLY A 390 3.00 -36.34 25.83
C GLY A 390 2.50 -35.90 24.46
N ASP A 391 1.56 -34.96 24.46
CA ASP A 391 0.98 -34.37 23.27
C ASP A 391 1.72 -33.09 22.89
N TYR A 392 2.17 -33.01 21.63
CA TYR A 392 2.94 -31.90 21.10
C TYR A 392 2.23 -31.26 19.92
N GLU A 393 2.33 -29.93 19.84
CA GLU A 393 2.20 -29.20 18.58
C GLU A 393 3.48 -29.39 17.76
N VAL A 394 3.33 -29.72 16.49
CA VAL A 394 4.45 -29.87 15.54
C VAL A 394 4.52 -28.61 14.69
N GLN A 395 5.71 -28.05 14.55
CA GLN A 395 5.99 -26.97 13.60
C GLN A 395 7.28 -27.31 12.86
N ALA A 396 7.35 -26.98 11.57
CA ALA A 396 8.59 -27.05 10.82
C ALA A 396 8.69 -25.90 9.82
N ASN A 397 9.88 -25.30 9.76
CA ASN A 397 10.10 -24.12 8.95
C ASN A 397 10.32 -24.47 7.48
N ARG A 398 9.85 -23.58 6.61
CA ARG A 398 10.28 -23.57 5.20
C ARG A 398 11.75 -23.22 5.12
N PHE A 399 12.37 -23.67 4.04
CA PHE A 399 13.76 -23.37 3.75
C PHE A 399 13.94 -23.18 2.25
N ILE A 400 14.99 -22.45 1.90
CA ILE A 400 15.40 -22.26 0.51
C ILE A 400 16.75 -22.93 0.35
N GLU A 401 16.89 -23.71 -0.71
CA GLU A 401 18.15 -24.34 -1.10
C GLU A 401 18.36 -24.09 -2.59
N ASN A 402 19.52 -23.52 -2.95
CA ASN A 402 19.85 -23.16 -4.33
C ASN A 402 18.79 -22.30 -5.04
N GLY A 403 18.08 -21.45 -4.29
CA GLY A 403 16.99 -20.60 -4.81
C GLY A 403 15.64 -21.29 -4.95
N ILE A 404 15.52 -22.58 -4.59
CA ILE A 404 14.26 -23.30 -4.58
C ILE A 404 13.68 -23.27 -3.17
N LEU A 405 12.45 -22.78 -3.04
CA LEU A 405 11.68 -22.80 -1.80
C LEU A 405 11.05 -24.17 -1.60
N TYR A 406 11.26 -24.74 -0.41
CA TYR A 406 10.67 -26.01 0.02
C TYR A 406 9.78 -25.82 1.23
N LYS A 407 8.73 -26.65 1.33
CA LYS A 407 7.80 -26.65 2.44
C LYS A 407 7.70 -28.06 3.04
N PRO A 408 7.94 -28.20 4.35
CA PRO A 408 7.57 -29.40 5.07
C PRO A 408 6.04 -29.50 5.26
N THR A 409 5.49 -30.70 5.06
CA THR A 409 4.11 -31.10 5.30
C THR A 409 4.11 -32.21 6.36
N PHE A 410 3.27 -32.07 7.38
CA PHE A 410 3.26 -32.93 8.56
C PHE A 410 1.91 -32.85 9.29
N ASP A 411 1.64 -33.82 10.18
CA ASP A 411 0.51 -33.71 11.11
C ASP A 411 0.82 -32.64 12.15
N PRO A 412 -0.05 -31.64 12.36
CA PRO A 412 0.22 -30.50 13.25
C PRO A 412 0.27 -30.88 14.74
N SER A 413 -0.04 -32.15 15.07
CA SER A 413 0.02 -32.68 16.42
C SER A 413 0.58 -34.10 16.43
N ILE A 414 1.37 -34.43 17.44
CA ILE A 414 1.91 -35.78 17.64
C ILE A 414 1.84 -36.17 19.13
N THR A 415 1.47 -37.42 19.40
CA THR A 415 1.54 -38.02 20.74
C THR A 415 2.77 -38.91 20.85
N VAL A 416 3.72 -38.52 21.69
CA VAL A 416 4.92 -39.31 21.98
C VAL A 416 4.64 -40.27 23.14
N ASN A 417 4.80 -41.57 22.89
CA ASN A 417 4.52 -42.61 23.88
C ASN A 417 5.79 -43.04 24.64
N GLU A 418 5.63 -43.47 25.89
CA GLU A 418 6.71 -44.01 26.74
C GLU A 418 7.37 -45.30 26.20
N ASP A 419 6.71 -45.99 25.27
CA ASP A 419 7.22 -47.25 24.70
C ASP A 419 8.32 -47.04 23.63
N GLY A 420 8.51 -45.80 23.18
CA GLY A 420 9.52 -45.40 22.21
C GLY A 420 9.24 -45.83 20.77
N ASN A 421 8.00 -46.17 20.45
CA ASN A 421 7.61 -46.61 19.10
C ASN A 421 7.02 -45.48 18.23
N THR A 422 6.88 -44.26 18.77
CA THR A 422 6.40 -43.11 18.01
C THR A 422 7.47 -42.66 17.00
N GLU A 423 7.05 -42.36 15.76
CA GLU A 423 7.87 -41.74 14.71
C GLU A 423 7.20 -40.46 14.23
N LEU A 424 7.97 -39.40 13.96
CA LEU A 424 7.47 -38.18 13.35
C LEU A 424 7.57 -38.29 11.82
N GLU A 425 6.45 -38.31 11.12
CA GLU A 425 6.44 -38.26 9.65
C GLU A 425 6.53 -36.83 9.14
N LEU A 426 7.52 -36.55 8.28
CA LEU A 426 7.68 -35.28 7.57
C LEU A 426 7.76 -35.54 6.07
N GLN A 427 6.98 -34.83 5.27
CA GLN A 427 7.10 -34.79 3.82
C GLN A 427 7.68 -33.45 3.38
N VAL A 428 8.62 -33.43 2.44
CA VAL A 428 9.17 -32.17 1.88
C VAL A 428 8.72 -32.02 0.43
N ASP A 429 8.01 -30.93 0.17
CA ASP A 429 7.48 -30.58 -1.14
C ASP A 429 8.19 -29.36 -1.71
N LEU A 430 8.41 -29.36 -3.03
CA LEU A 430 8.85 -28.16 -3.75
C LEU A 430 7.71 -27.16 -3.80
N VAL A 431 7.98 -25.90 -3.42
CA VAL A 431 7.03 -24.80 -3.53
C VAL A 431 7.28 -24.06 -4.84
N ALA A 432 8.40 -23.35 -4.99
CA ALA A 432 8.68 -22.56 -6.18
C ALA A 432 10.19 -22.33 -6.35
N ASN A 433 10.63 -22.12 -7.59
CA ASN A 433 11.98 -21.65 -7.88
C ASN A 433 11.98 -20.10 -7.88
N LEU A 434 12.70 -19.49 -6.94
CA LEU A 434 12.78 -18.04 -6.78
C LEU A 434 13.83 -17.41 -7.70
N ASN A 435 14.72 -18.21 -8.30
CA ASN A 435 15.67 -17.74 -9.31
C ASN A 435 14.97 -17.55 -10.65
N VAL A 436 14.12 -16.52 -10.73
CA VAL A 436 13.45 -16.13 -11.97
C VAL A 436 14.51 -15.59 -12.95
N PRO A 437 14.58 -16.09 -14.19
CA PRO A 437 15.59 -15.64 -15.14
C PRO A 437 15.64 -14.10 -15.25
N GLY A 438 16.85 -13.55 -15.20
CA GLY A 438 17.11 -12.11 -15.40
C GLY A 438 16.95 -11.25 -14.15
N PHE A 439 16.23 -11.74 -13.14
CA PHE A 439 16.21 -11.13 -11.82
C PHE A 439 17.43 -11.57 -11.00
N PRO A 440 17.88 -10.77 -10.02
CA PRO A 440 18.97 -11.16 -9.15
C PRO A 440 18.56 -12.31 -8.21
N ASN A 441 19.54 -13.01 -7.64
CA ASN A 441 19.34 -14.13 -6.72
C ASN A 441 18.99 -13.70 -5.28
N PHE A 442 18.31 -12.56 -5.12
CA PHE A 442 17.85 -12.02 -3.85
C PHE A 442 16.48 -11.35 -4.01
N LEU A 443 15.75 -11.15 -2.91
CA LEU A 443 14.46 -10.46 -2.90
C LEU A 443 14.63 -9.04 -3.44
N SER A 444 14.16 -8.82 -4.66
CA SER A 444 14.47 -7.61 -5.41
C SER A 444 13.36 -6.56 -5.34
N PHE A 445 13.73 -5.29 -5.46
CA PHE A 445 12.78 -4.18 -5.54
C PHE A 445 12.97 -3.42 -6.85
N GLY A 446 11.86 -3.01 -7.44
CA GLY A 446 11.82 -2.14 -8.62
C GLY A 446 10.62 -1.21 -8.57
N ALA A 447 10.46 -0.34 -9.56
CA ALA A 447 9.31 0.55 -9.61
C ALA A 447 8.93 1.02 -11.02
N CYS A 448 7.75 1.64 -11.10
CA CYS A 448 7.26 2.29 -12.31
C CYS A 448 8.09 3.52 -12.66
N THR A 449 8.25 3.80 -13.95
CA THR A 449 8.71 5.10 -14.46
C THR A 449 7.83 5.56 -15.62
N ARG A 450 7.44 6.84 -15.59
CA ARG A 450 6.70 7.49 -16.67
C ARG A 450 7.63 8.20 -17.63
N ASP A 451 8.59 8.95 -17.12
CA ASP A 451 9.28 9.98 -17.91
C ASP A 451 10.62 9.50 -18.49
N LEU A 452 11.21 8.43 -17.93
CA LEU A 452 12.53 7.90 -18.31
C LEU A 452 13.61 9.00 -18.29
N SER A 453 13.53 9.88 -17.29
CA SER A 453 14.34 11.09 -17.24
C SER A 453 15.79 10.80 -16.81
N GLU A 454 16.72 11.49 -17.45
CA GLU A 454 18.17 11.42 -17.19
C GLU A 454 18.73 12.80 -16.84
N PRO A 455 19.87 12.89 -16.12
CA PRO A 455 20.51 14.15 -15.77
C PRO A 455 20.83 14.99 -17.01
N THR A 456 20.32 16.22 -17.04
CA THR A 456 20.63 17.17 -18.12
C THR A 456 22.01 17.82 -17.95
N ASN A 457 22.60 17.75 -16.75
CA ASN A 457 23.93 18.22 -16.41
C ASN A 457 24.44 17.51 -15.12
N SER A 458 25.68 17.76 -14.70
CA SER A 458 26.31 17.05 -13.56
C SER A 458 25.68 17.31 -12.20
N ASP A 459 24.93 18.41 -12.06
CA ASP A 459 24.34 18.84 -10.79
C ASP A 459 22.83 18.49 -10.75
N ASP A 460 22.31 17.90 -11.83
CA ASP A 460 20.93 17.45 -11.95
C ASP A 460 20.76 16.09 -11.25
N THR A 461 20.29 16.15 -10.02
CA THR A 461 19.95 14.97 -9.21
C THR A 461 18.45 14.70 -9.20
N ASP A 462 17.69 15.34 -10.09
CA ASP A 462 16.24 15.38 -10.07
C ASP A 462 15.65 14.65 -11.27
N ASN A 463 15.91 13.36 -11.33
CA ASN A 463 15.60 12.51 -12.47
C ASN A 463 15.47 11.04 -12.05
N ASP A 464 14.80 10.27 -12.91
CA ASP A 464 14.48 8.87 -12.68
C ASP A 464 15.76 8.03 -12.49
N LEU A 465 16.81 8.28 -13.29
CA LEU A 465 18.10 7.61 -13.15
C LEU A 465 18.66 7.78 -11.73
N THR A 466 18.72 9.01 -11.22
CA THR A 466 19.25 9.31 -9.88
C THR A 466 18.40 8.65 -8.80
N ASP A 467 17.07 8.71 -8.94
CA ASP A 467 16.14 8.11 -7.99
C ASP A 467 16.31 6.57 -7.90
N PHE A 468 16.42 5.89 -9.05
CA PHE A 468 16.66 4.45 -9.10
C PHE A 468 18.03 4.04 -8.57
N VAL A 469 19.07 4.82 -8.86
CA VAL A 469 20.43 4.60 -8.36
C VAL A 469 20.47 4.74 -6.84
N GLN A 470 19.85 5.79 -6.28
CA GLN A 470 19.77 5.99 -4.83
C GLN A 470 19.07 4.83 -4.13
N ALA A 471 17.99 4.30 -4.73
CA ALA A 471 17.26 3.16 -4.18
C ALA A 471 17.99 1.81 -4.34
N GLY A 472 19.02 1.72 -5.17
CA GLY A 472 19.64 0.44 -5.52
C GLY A 472 18.69 -0.50 -6.26
N ALA A 473 17.80 0.04 -7.10
CA ALA A 473 16.75 -0.73 -7.76
C ALA A 473 17.31 -1.86 -8.64
N SER A 474 16.65 -3.02 -8.64
CA SER A 474 17.04 -4.18 -9.46
C SER A 474 16.13 -4.39 -10.67
N SER A 475 15.10 -3.57 -10.82
CA SER A 475 14.25 -3.56 -12.00
C SER A 475 13.54 -2.22 -12.15
N ILE A 476 13.17 -1.91 -13.38
CA ILE A 476 12.32 -0.77 -13.72
C ILE A 476 11.19 -1.29 -14.58
N PHE A 477 9.97 -0.82 -14.36
CA PHE A 477 8.86 -1.23 -15.21
C PHE A 477 8.15 -0.05 -15.88
N LYS A 478 7.70 -0.30 -17.12
CA LYS A 478 6.98 0.67 -17.93
C LYS A 478 6.04 -0.06 -18.89
N TYR A 479 4.89 0.55 -19.16
CA TYR A 479 3.96 0.08 -20.18
C TYR A 479 4.57 0.28 -21.57
N ALA A 480 4.62 -0.80 -22.35
CA ALA A 480 5.09 -0.80 -23.72
C ALA A 480 4.16 0.01 -24.62
N GLY A 481 4.70 0.50 -25.73
CA GLY A 481 4.00 1.36 -26.66
C GLY A 481 4.07 2.85 -26.29
N GLN A 482 3.12 3.62 -26.82
CA GLN A 482 3.02 5.07 -26.61
C GLN A 482 1.95 5.41 -25.58
N GLY A 483 0.76 4.83 -25.72
CA GLY A 483 -0.38 5.03 -24.81
C GLY A 483 -0.35 4.15 -23.57
N GLY A 484 0.44 3.07 -23.58
CA GLY A 484 0.54 2.12 -22.47
C GLY A 484 -0.66 1.18 -22.33
N ASP A 485 -1.60 1.25 -23.27
CA ASP A 485 -2.85 0.51 -23.34
C ASP A 485 -2.86 -0.54 -24.47
N GLY A 486 -1.68 -0.77 -25.06
CA GLY A 486 -1.47 -1.64 -26.23
C GLY A 486 -1.63 -0.91 -27.57
N ASP A 487 -1.94 0.39 -27.54
CA ASP A 487 -2.14 1.25 -28.71
C ASP A 487 -3.09 0.61 -29.75
N PRO A 488 -4.32 0.22 -29.33
CA PRO A 488 -5.19 -0.69 -30.09
C PRO A 488 -5.75 -0.11 -31.39
N GLU A 489 -5.60 1.19 -31.61
CA GLU A 489 -6.13 1.88 -32.78
C GLU A 489 -5.09 2.12 -33.88
N VAL A 490 -3.80 1.82 -33.63
CA VAL A 490 -2.72 2.21 -34.54
C VAL A 490 -1.54 1.23 -34.53
N ASP A 491 -0.93 1.08 -35.71
CA ASP A 491 0.40 0.49 -35.83
C ASP A 491 1.47 1.49 -35.44
N LEU A 492 2.17 1.22 -34.33
CA LEU A 492 3.27 2.06 -33.90
C LEU A 492 4.47 1.98 -34.86
N THR A 493 5.16 3.12 -34.95
CA THR A 493 6.49 3.21 -35.55
C THR A 493 7.54 2.97 -34.47
N GLU A 494 8.73 2.47 -34.84
CA GLU A 494 9.79 2.14 -33.87
C GLU A 494 10.19 3.33 -32.99
N SER A 495 10.08 4.58 -33.48
CA SER A 495 10.42 5.79 -32.71
C SER A 495 9.42 6.13 -31.61
N LEU A 496 8.19 5.60 -31.68
CA LEU A 496 7.15 5.83 -30.67
C LEU A 496 7.17 4.75 -29.58
N GLU A 497 7.74 3.58 -29.86
CA GLU A 497 7.91 2.51 -28.90
C GLU A 497 8.97 2.87 -27.84
N CYS A 498 8.65 2.66 -26.56
CA CYS A 498 9.52 3.04 -25.46
C CYS A 498 10.58 1.98 -25.12
N THR A 499 10.39 0.73 -25.53
CA THR A 499 11.25 -0.43 -25.20
C THR A 499 12.76 -0.14 -25.23
N PRO A 500 13.36 0.38 -26.32
CA PRO A 500 14.81 0.62 -26.35
C PRO A 500 15.29 1.62 -25.28
N ARG A 501 14.47 2.63 -24.95
CA ARG A 501 14.81 3.64 -23.94
C ARG A 501 14.78 3.05 -22.52
N VAL A 502 13.82 2.17 -22.24
CA VAL A 502 13.76 1.48 -20.94
C VAL A 502 14.99 0.57 -20.77
N ILE A 503 15.36 -0.17 -21.82
CA ILE A 503 16.55 -1.03 -21.82
C ILE A 503 17.84 -0.22 -21.61
N ALA A 504 17.94 0.95 -22.25
CA ALA A 504 19.07 1.87 -22.09
C ALA A 504 19.14 2.41 -20.66
N LEU A 505 18.05 2.96 -20.11
CA LEU A 505 17.99 3.50 -18.76
C LEU A 505 18.40 2.45 -17.72
N ALA A 506 17.89 1.21 -17.84
CA ALA A 506 18.29 0.12 -16.96
C ALA A 506 19.81 -0.14 -17.01
N SER A 507 20.40 -0.12 -18.21
CA SER A 507 21.84 -0.31 -18.39
C SER A 507 22.66 0.85 -17.80
N ASP A 508 22.10 2.06 -17.78
CA ASP A 508 22.76 3.22 -17.18
C ASP A 508 22.64 3.24 -15.65
N ILE A 509 21.54 2.74 -15.10
CA ILE A 509 21.41 2.46 -13.65
C ILE A 509 22.44 1.40 -13.23
N GLU A 510 22.57 0.28 -13.97
CA GLU A 510 23.58 -0.76 -13.72
C GLU A 510 25.00 -0.16 -13.66
N LYS A 511 25.37 0.66 -14.65
CA LYS A 511 26.69 1.32 -14.68
C LYS A 511 26.90 2.27 -13.51
N ALA A 512 25.86 2.97 -13.07
CA ALA A 512 25.94 3.95 -11.99
C ALA A 512 26.03 3.30 -10.60
N ILE A 513 25.33 2.18 -10.37
CA ILE A 513 25.42 1.40 -9.12
C ILE A 513 26.73 0.61 -9.08
N GLY A 514 27.05 -0.10 -10.17
CA GLY A 514 28.24 -0.95 -10.29
C GLY A 514 27.96 -2.18 -11.16
N SER A 515 28.97 -2.65 -11.90
CA SER A 515 28.83 -3.70 -12.93
C SER A 515 28.38 -5.07 -12.42
N ASP A 516 28.42 -5.31 -11.10
CA ASP A 516 27.96 -6.56 -10.48
C ASP A 516 26.47 -6.51 -10.08
N HIS A 517 25.81 -5.36 -10.27
CA HIS A 517 24.39 -5.17 -10.01
C HIS A 517 23.59 -5.25 -11.31
N THR A 518 22.55 -6.08 -11.33
CA THR A 518 21.65 -6.24 -12.49
C THR A 518 20.37 -5.42 -12.30
N VAL A 519 19.96 -4.70 -13.35
CA VAL A 519 18.67 -3.98 -13.40
C VAL A 519 17.88 -4.49 -14.58
N LEU A 520 16.80 -5.23 -14.32
CA LEU A 520 15.99 -5.81 -15.38
C LEU A 520 14.90 -4.82 -15.86
N PRO A 521 14.84 -4.50 -17.17
CA PRO A 521 13.68 -3.83 -17.76
C PRO A 521 12.47 -4.76 -17.74
N VAL A 522 11.34 -4.32 -17.19
CA VAL A 522 10.07 -5.06 -17.17
C VAL A 522 9.04 -4.30 -18.01
N LEU A 523 8.64 -4.88 -19.14
CA LEU A 523 7.74 -4.25 -20.11
C LEU A 523 6.32 -4.80 -19.94
N ILE A 524 5.36 -3.90 -19.70
CA ILE A 524 3.95 -4.28 -19.53
C ILE A 524 3.27 -4.17 -20.89
N SER A 525 2.72 -5.28 -21.39
CA SER A 525 2.18 -5.32 -22.76
C SER A 525 0.71 -5.73 -22.78
N TYR A 526 -0.14 -4.86 -23.33
CA TYR A 526 -1.51 -5.19 -23.67
C TYR A 526 -1.61 -5.62 -25.14
N THR A 527 -2.00 -6.87 -25.37
CA THR A 527 -2.44 -7.41 -26.65
C THR A 527 -3.98 -7.55 -26.72
N CYS A 528 -4.66 -7.47 -25.58
CA CYS A 528 -6.11 -7.32 -25.42
C CYS A 528 -6.37 -6.52 -24.15
N ASN A 529 -6.84 -5.27 -24.29
CA ASN A 529 -6.90 -4.32 -23.18
C ASN A 529 -8.30 -4.24 -22.54
N PHE A 530 -8.42 -4.76 -21.32
CA PHE A 530 -9.60 -4.60 -20.48
C PHE A 530 -9.54 -3.42 -19.51
N SER A 531 -8.47 -2.63 -19.53
CA SER A 531 -8.34 -1.44 -18.70
C SER A 531 -9.47 -0.46 -19.02
N GLY A 532 -10.30 -0.16 -18.00
CA GLY A 532 -11.54 0.63 -18.14
C GLY A 532 -12.83 -0.19 -18.28
N GLY A 533 -12.76 -1.53 -18.28
CA GLY A 533 -13.92 -2.43 -18.20
C GLY A 533 -14.67 -2.64 -19.52
N ASN A 534 -14.14 -2.16 -20.64
CA ASN A 534 -14.73 -2.41 -21.95
C ASN A 534 -14.44 -3.84 -22.40
N ASP A 535 -15.47 -4.55 -22.86
CA ASP A 535 -15.30 -5.86 -23.47
C ASP A 535 -14.79 -5.71 -24.91
N VAL A 536 -13.51 -6.03 -25.09
CA VAL A 536 -12.80 -5.97 -26.37
C VAL A 536 -12.43 -7.36 -26.88
N LEU A 537 -12.90 -8.43 -26.23
CA LEU A 537 -12.45 -9.80 -26.45
C LEU A 537 -12.69 -10.30 -27.89
N THR A 538 -13.64 -9.70 -28.60
CA THR A 538 -13.99 -10.07 -29.97
C THR A 538 -13.56 -9.03 -31.02
N ASP A 539 -12.83 -8.00 -30.62
CA ASP A 539 -12.40 -6.93 -31.52
C ASP A 539 -11.13 -7.30 -32.28
N THR A 540 -11.33 -7.87 -33.47
CA THR A 540 -10.24 -8.34 -34.33
C THR A 540 -9.30 -7.24 -34.81
N THR A 541 -9.80 -5.99 -34.95
CA THR A 541 -9.00 -4.85 -35.42
C THR A 541 -8.06 -4.41 -34.32
N ARG A 542 -8.59 -4.25 -33.09
CA ARG A 542 -7.78 -3.93 -31.91
C ARG A 542 -6.75 -5.02 -31.63
N HIS A 543 -7.14 -6.28 -31.72
CA HIS A 543 -6.20 -7.41 -31.60
C HIS A 543 -5.06 -7.29 -32.61
N ARG A 544 -5.34 -6.99 -33.88
CA ARG A 544 -4.32 -6.92 -34.93
C ARG A 544 -3.31 -5.80 -34.67
N HIS A 545 -3.76 -4.62 -34.21
CA HIS A 545 -2.84 -3.54 -33.87
C HIS A 545 -2.03 -3.86 -32.60
N SER A 546 -2.68 -4.25 -31.50
CA SER A 546 -1.99 -4.53 -30.24
C SER A 546 -1.03 -5.72 -30.33
N LEU A 547 -1.37 -6.78 -31.07
CA LEU A 547 -0.44 -7.88 -31.38
C LEU A 547 0.73 -7.37 -32.25
N GLY A 548 0.46 -6.53 -33.25
CA GLY A 548 1.49 -5.92 -34.07
C GLY A 548 2.47 -5.06 -33.26
N ASN A 549 1.97 -4.26 -32.32
CA ASN A 549 2.78 -3.43 -31.42
C ASN A 549 3.59 -4.29 -30.44
N PHE A 550 2.99 -5.36 -29.90
CA PHE A 550 3.72 -6.31 -29.07
C PHE A 550 4.87 -7.01 -29.83
N ILE A 551 4.62 -7.48 -31.06
CA ILE A 551 5.67 -8.07 -31.92
C ILE A 551 6.81 -7.07 -32.15
N GLN A 552 6.49 -5.80 -32.41
CA GLN A 552 7.52 -4.75 -32.57
C GLN A 552 8.32 -4.55 -31.29
N SER A 553 7.68 -4.53 -30.12
CA SER A 553 8.38 -4.46 -28.83
C SER A 553 9.36 -5.63 -28.64
N LEU A 554 8.94 -6.87 -28.94
CA LEU A 554 9.82 -8.04 -28.88
C LEU A 554 11.00 -7.93 -29.86
N GLN A 555 10.75 -7.50 -31.09
CA GLN A 555 11.81 -7.27 -32.09
C GLN A 555 12.81 -6.21 -31.63
N LEU A 556 12.34 -5.11 -31.05
CA LEU A 556 13.19 -4.04 -30.53
C LEU A 556 14.01 -4.46 -29.31
N THR A 557 13.45 -5.30 -28.44
CA THR A 557 14.21 -5.95 -27.36
C THR A 557 15.37 -6.77 -27.92
N MET A 558 15.13 -7.57 -28.97
CA MET A 558 16.17 -8.38 -29.61
C MET A 558 17.21 -7.55 -30.39
N LYS A 559 16.82 -6.39 -30.91
CA LYS A 559 17.73 -5.45 -31.60
C LYS A 559 18.60 -4.62 -30.65
N SER A 560 18.16 -4.42 -29.42
CA SER A 560 18.91 -3.63 -28.43
C SER A 560 20.26 -4.29 -28.12
N ASP A 561 21.28 -3.52 -27.76
CA ASP A 561 22.58 -4.10 -27.40
C ASP A 561 22.42 -5.05 -26.20
N GLN A 562 23.13 -6.19 -26.21
CA GLN A 562 23.20 -7.03 -25.02
C GLN A 562 23.99 -6.28 -23.94
N ALA A 563 23.26 -5.84 -22.92
CA ALA A 563 23.87 -5.51 -21.64
C ALA A 563 24.56 -6.76 -21.05
N PRO A 564 25.43 -6.64 -20.03
CA PRO A 564 26.14 -7.78 -19.43
C PRO A 564 25.23 -8.87 -18.84
N ARG A 565 23.94 -8.56 -18.68
CA ARG A 565 22.87 -9.44 -18.19
C ARG A 565 22.55 -10.58 -19.16
N SER A 566 22.18 -11.74 -18.60
CA SER A 566 21.83 -12.95 -19.35
C SER A 566 20.52 -12.84 -20.14
N LEU A 567 19.57 -12.03 -19.68
CA LEU A 567 18.33 -11.70 -20.41
C LEU A 567 18.22 -10.20 -20.67
N ARG A 568 17.50 -9.86 -21.74
CA ARG A 568 17.39 -8.49 -22.24
C ARG A 568 16.29 -7.68 -21.54
N ALA A 569 15.19 -8.33 -21.18
CA ALA A 569 14.04 -7.77 -20.49
C ALA A 569 13.14 -8.89 -19.90
N ALA A 570 12.14 -8.51 -19.10
CA ALA A 570 10.98 -9.31 -18.79
C ALA A 570 9.71 -8.67 -19.37
N TYR A 571 8.69 -9.48 -19.63
CA TYR A 571 7.37 -9.02 -20.06
C TYR A 571 6.27 -9.49 -19.11
N ILE A 572 5.34 -8.59 -18.78
CA ILE A 572 4.07 -8.93 -18.12
C ILE A 572 2.96 -8.73 -19.15
N LEU A 573 2.20 -9.79 -19.41
CA LEU A 573 1.13 -9.79 -20.41
C LEU A 573 -0.22 -9.40 -19.83
N ASN A 574 -0.93 -8.56 -20.59
CA ASN A 574 -2.34 -8.24 -20.45
C ASN A 574 -2.78 -8.07 -19.00
N PRO A 575 -2.29 -7.02 -18.29
CA PRO A 575 -2.88 -6.68 -17.01
C PRO A 575 -4.40 -6.55 -17.13
N ASP A 576 -5.12 -6.81 -16.05
CA ASP A 576 -6.59 -6.75 -15.97
C ASP A 576 -7.33 -7.88 -16.69
N PHE A 577 -6.75 -8.46 -17.75
CA PHE A 577 -7.41 -9.42 -18.64
C PHE A 577 -7.93 -10.65 -17.91
N ILE A 578 -7.09 -11.32 -17.10
CA ILE A 578 -7.50 -12.55 -16.42
C ILE A 578 -8.61 -12.26 -15.40
N GLY A 579 -8.44 -11.20 -14.60
CA GLY A 579 -9.43 -10.81 -13.59
C GLY A 579 -10.77 -10.41 -14.21
N GLU A 580 -10.73 -9.66 -15.30
CA GLU A 580 -11.91 -9.21 -16.03
C GLU A 580 -12.60 -10.34 -16.80
N CYS A 581 -11.85 -11.34 -17.29
CA CYS A 581 -12.43 -12.57 -17.83
C CYS A 581 -13.14 -13.40 -16.75
N GLN A 582 -12.49 -13.57 -15.59
CA GLN A 582 -13.06 -14.30 -14.46
C GLN A 582 -14.37 -13.64 -13.98
N LYS A 583 -14.39 -12.30 -13.89
CA LYS A 583 -15.55 -11.51 -13.49
C LYS A 583 -16.73 -11.64 -14.46
N ARG A 584 -16.45 -11.69 -15.77
CA ARG A 584 -17.48 -11.86 -16.81
C ARG A 584 -17.94 -13.31 -16.97
N GLY A 585 -17.25 -14.27 -16.34
CA GLY A 585 -17.54 -15.69 -16.47
C GLY A 585 -17.15 -16.25 -17.83
N TYR A 586 -16.07 -15.74 -18.44
CA TYR A 586 -15.51 -16.39 -19.62
C TYR A 586 -14.78 -17.67 -19.20
N GLU A 587 -15.13 -18.76 -19.84
CA GLU A 587 -14.48 -20.06 -19.69
C GLU A 587 -13.40 -20.26 -20.76
N ALA A 588 -12.57 -21.29 -20.61
CA ALA A 588 -11.44 -21.56 -21.51
C ALA A 588 -11.81 -21.70 -23.00
N ASP A 589 -13.03 -22.14 -23.30
CA ASP A 589 -13.56 -22.34 -24.66
C ASP A 589 -14.33 -21.13 -25.21
N SER A 590 -14.38 -20.02 -24.46
CA SER A 590 -14.97 -18.76 -24.92
C SER A 590 -14.30 -18.27 -26.20
N GLU A 591 -15.10 -17.79 -27.16
CA GLU A 591 -14.61 -17.34 -28.46
C GLU A 591 -13.73 -16.09 -28.34
N VAL A 592 -12.53 -16.17 -28.92
CA VAL A 592 -11.60 -15.05 -29.08
C VAL A 592 -11.10 -15.07 -30.53
N PRO A 593 -11.69 -14.29 -31.45
CA PRO A 593 -11.32 -14.31 -32.87
C PRO A 593 -9.99 -13.56 -33.11
N PHE A 594 -8.86 -14.15 -32.72
CA PHE A 594 -7.54 -13.51 -32.79
C PHE A 594 -6.60 -14.16 -33.81
N LEU A 595 -6.82 -15.41 -34.23
CA LEU A 595 -5.82 -16.17 -34.97
C LEU A 595 -5.48 -15.51 -36.32
N ASN A 596 -6.48 -14.97 -37.02
CA ASN A 596 -6.25 -14.21 -38.24
C ASN A 596 -5.54 -12.87 -37.93
N SER A 597 -5.94 -12.17 -36.86
CA SER A 597 -5.27 -10.94 -36.41
C SER A 597 -3.78 -11.16 -36.09
N LEU A 598 -3.42 -12.31 -35.50
CA LEU A 598 -2.03 -12.70 -35.25
C LEU A 598 -1.25 -12.91 -36.55
N LYS A 599 -1.84 -13.61 -37.53
CA LYS A 599 -1.20 -13.84 -38.83
C LYS A 599 -0.94 -12.52 -39.56
N GLU A 600 -1.95 -11.65 -39.61
CA GLU A 600 -1.82 -10.32 -40.21
C GLU A 600 -0.77 -9.46 -39.51
N ALA A 601 -0.69 -9.53 -38.17
CA ALA A 601 0.31 -8.81 -37.40
C ALA A 601 1.75 -9.33 -37.66
N LEU A 602 1.95 -10.65 -37.74
CA LEU A 602 3.23 -11.27 -38.09
C LEU A 602 3.67 -10.85 -39.50
N GLU A 603 2.78 -10.94 -40.48
CA GLU A 603 3.06 -10.51 -41.86
C GLU A 603 3.42 -9.02 -41.92
N TYR A 604 2.65 -8.17 -41.24
CA TYR A 604 2.88 -6.73 -41.20
C TYR A 604 4.24 -6.37 -40.59
N ARG A 605 4.68 -7.10 -39.55
CA ARG A 605 5.97 -6.88 -38.87
C ARG A 605 7.14 -7.65 -39.50
N GLY A 606 6.93 -8.25 -40.68
CA GLY A 606 7.99 -8.91 -41.45
C GLY A 606 8.37 -10.31 -40.96
N GLU A 607 7.52 -10.95 -40.15
CA GLU A 607 7.68 -12.30 -39.57
C GLU A 607 6.77 -13.32 -40.29
N ALA A 608 6.52 -13.13 -41.59
CA ALA A 608 5.61 -13.98 -42.36
C ALA A 608 6.02 -15.47 -42.38
N ASP A 609 7.32 -15.77 -42.22
CA ASP A 609 7.83 -17.13 -42.11
C ASP A 609 7.38 -17.84 -40.81
N LYS A 610 6.96 -17.09 -39.79
CA LYS A 610 6.44 -17.64 -38.53
C LYS A 610 4.98 -18.08 -38.62
N VAL A 611 4.23 -17.62 -39.62
CA VAL A 611 2.80 -17.98 -39.80
C VAL A 611 2.63 -19.49 -39.94
N GLU A 612 3.50 -20.14 -40.72
CA GLU A 612 3.49 -21.59 -40.93
C GLU A 612 4.02 -22.38 -39.71
N LEU A 613 4.57 -21.71 -38.70
CA LEU A 613 5.08 -22.30 -37.47
C LEU A 613 4.08 -22.22 -36.31
N ILE A 614 2.92 -21.59 -36.49
CA ILE A 614 1.86 -21.53 -35.48
C ILE A 614 1.38 -22.96 -35.19
N PRO A 615 1.45 -23.43 -33.93
CA PRO A 615 0.96 -24.75 -33.53
C PRO A 615 -0.50 -24.99 -33.93
N SER A 616 -0.81 -26.19 -34.42
CA SER A 616 -2.15 -26.53 -34.93
C SER A 616 -3.23 -26.62 -33.84
N ASP A 617 -2.83 -26.70 -32.57
CA ASP A 617 -3.69 -26.68 -31.38
C ASP A 617 -4.09 -25.26 -30.94
N ILE A 618 -3.55 -24.22 -31.57
CA ILE A 618 -4.00 -22.84 -31.36
C ILE A 618 -5.24 -22.57 -32.22
N ASP A 619 -6.36 -22.27 -31.55
CA ASP A 619 -7.65 -21.94 -32.14
C ASP A 619 -8.20 -20.60 -31.60
N ASP A 620 -9.36 -20.15 -32.10
CA ASP A 620 -10.02 -18.90 -31.70
C ASP A 620 -10.79 -19.04 -30.36
N THR A 621 -10.15 -19.65 -29.37
CA THR A 621 -10.65 -19.75 -27.98
C THR A 621 -9.78 -18.94 -27.02
N LEU A 622 -10.29 -18.68 -25.82
CA LEU A 622 -9.53 -18.00 -24.76
C LEU A 622 -8.25 -18.76 -24.38
N ARG A 623 -8.34 -20.10 -24.28
CA ARG A 623 -7.16 -20.96 -24.09
C ARG A 623 -6.22 -20.92 -25.29
N GLY A 624 -6.76 -20.94 -26.52
CA GLY A 624 -5.99 -20.79 -27.75
C GLY A 624 -5.22 -19.47 -27.81
N TYR A 625 -5.84 -18.38 -27.36
CA TYR A 625 -5.22 -17.05 -27.25
C TYR A 625 -4.04 -17.03 -26.28
N VAL A 626 -4.23 -17.56 -25.07
CA VAL A 626 -3.15 -17.68 -24.07
C VAL A 626 -1.99 -18.50 -24.64
N ARG A 627 -2.30 -19.66 -25.24
CA ARG A 627 -1.31 -20.55 -25.86
C ARG A 627 -0.52 -19.85 -26.97
N ALA A 628 -1.20 -19.03 -27.78
CA ALA A 628 -0.58 -18.28 -28.85
C ALA A 628 0.40 -17.22 -28.35
N LEU A 629 0.09 -16.50 -27.27
CA LEU A 629 0.99 -15.51 -26.70
C LEU A 629 2.26 -16.15 -26.11
N HIS A 630 2.12 -17.29 -25.42
CA HIS A 630 3.29 -18.05 -24.96
C HIS A 630 4.17 -18.48 -26.13
N TRP A 631 3.57 -19.08 -27.16
CA TRP A 631 4.30 -19.49 -28.37
C TRP A 631 5.00 -18.31 -29.06
N LEU A 632 4.30 -17.18 -29.20
CA LEU A 632 4.79 -16.00 -29.89
C LEU A 632 6.07 -15.47 -29.22
N VAL A 633 6.03 -15.26 -27.90
CA VAL A 633 7.20 -14.78 -27.14
C VAL A 633 8.35 -15.78 -27.25
N ARG A 634 8.09 -17.07 -26.96
CA ARG A 634 9.13 -18.11 -27.00
C ARG A 634 9.68 -18.37 -28.39
N THR A 635 9.00 -17.96 -29.46
CA THR A 635 9.46 -18.07 -30.84
C THR A 635 10.29 -16.86 -31.26
N LEU A 636 9.83 -15.65 -30.97
CA LEU A 636 10.47 -14.41 -31.42
C LEU A 636 11.67 -13.97 -30.57
N THR A 637 11.79 -14.48 -29.34
CA THR A 637 12.86 -14.07 -28.41
C THR A 637 13.92 -15.14 -28.19
N LYS A 638 14.02 -16.16 -29.05
CA LYS A 638 15.12 -17.11 -28.97
C LYS A 638 16.44 -16.42 -29.27
N ASP A 639 17.36 -16.53 -28.34
CA ASP A 639 18.74 -16.11 -28.54
C ASP A 639 19.38 -17.00 -29.62
N PRO A 640 19.96 -16.42 -30.68
CA PRO A 640 20.48 -17.18 -31.80
C PRO A 640 21.71 -18.02 -31.47
N ASP A 641 22.44 -17.67 -30.39
CA ASP A 641 23.68 -18.33 -30.01
C ASP A 641 23.44 -19.49 -29.03
N THR A 642 22.49 -19.32 -28.11
CA THR A 642 22.18 -20.31 -27.07
C THR A 642 20.93 -21.13 -27.34
N GLY A 643 20.04 -20.66 -28.22
CA GLY A 643 18.72 -21.26 -28.47
C GLY A 643 17.73 -21.08 -27.32
N LYS A 644 18.11 -20.40 -26.24
CA LYS A 644 17.27 -20.13 -25.05
C LYS A 644 16.51 -18.81 -25.18
N PRO A 645 15.39 -18.61 -24.47
CA PRO A 645 14.69 -17.34 -24.42
C PRO A 645 15.61 -16.23 -23.91
N ALA A 646 15.60 -15.09 -24.60
CA ALA A 646 16.30 -13.88 -24.23
C ALA A 646 15.44 -12.93 -23.38
N VAL A 647 14.20 -13.30 -23.09
CA VAL A 647 13.30 -12.59 -22.18
C VAL A 647 12.60 -13.52 -21.20
N SER A 648 12.26 -12.98 -20.03
CA SER A 648 11.39 -13.64 -19.06
C SER A 648 9.94 -13.25 -19.31
N LEU A 649 9.00 -14.14 -19.03
CA LEU A 649 7.59 -13.97 -19.31
C LEU A 649 6.73 -14.22 -18.08
N GLY A 650 5.86 -13.28 -17.75
CA GLY A 650 4.85 -13.41 -16.72
C GLY A 650 3.46 -12.99 -17.18
N TRP A 651 2.45 -13.46 -16.46
CA TRP A 651 1.07 -12.98 -16.52
C TRP A 651 0.72 -12.25 -15.25
N GLN A 652 -0.40 -11.53 -15.28
CA GLN A 652 -0.89 -10.75 -14.16
C GLN A 652 -2.29 -11.20 -13.72
N VAL A 653 -2.56 -11.13 -12.41
CA VAL A 653 -3.90 -11.27 -11.81
C VAL A 653 -4.18 -10.11 -10.84
N ASN A 654 -5.43 -9.65 -10.78
CA ASN A 654 -5.83 -8.51 -9.93
C ASN A 654 -6.54 -8.92 -8.66
N LEU A 655 -6.34 -8.12 -7.62
CA LEU A 655 -7.26 -7.97 -6.51
C LEU A 655 -7.94 -6.60 -6.60
N TRP A 656 -9.10 -6.58 -7.28
CA TRP A 656 -9.83 -5.36 -7.60
C TRP A 656 -10.35 -4.59 -6.39
N ALA A 657 -10.28 -3.26 -6.44
CA ALA A 657 -10.93 -2.40 -5.47
C ALA A 657 -12.46 -2.40 -5.64
N GLY A 658 -13.19 -2.16 -4.55
CA GLY A 658 -14.59 -1.72 -4.64
C GLY A 658 -15.64 -2.80 -4.91
N GLU A 659 -15.25 -4.01 -5.29
CA GLU A 659 -16.17 -5.02 -5.83
C GLU A 659 -16.25 -6.28 -4.97
N ALA A 660 -17.45 -6.88 -4.88
CA ALA A 660 -17.68 -8.14 -4.16
C ALA A 660 -16.89 -9.32 -4.72
N ALA A 661 -16.59 -9.30 -6.02
CA ALA A 661 -15.71 -10.26 -6.69
C ALA A 661 -14.21 -9.91 -6.54
N GLY A 662 -13.88 -8.69 -6.08
CA GLY A 662 -12.53 -8.18 -5.88
C GLY A 662 -11.99 -8.42 -4.46
N ALA A 663 -11.28 -7.46 -3.90
CA ALA A 663 -10.50 -7.57 -2.67
C ALA A 663 -11.29 -7.36 -1.36
N VAL A 664 -12.60 -7.10 -1.40
CA VAL A 664 -13.37 -6.76 -0.18
C VAL A 664 -13.36 -7.86 0.89
N TRP A 665 -13.11 -9.12 0.50
CA TRP A 665 -12.91 -10.24 1.42
C TRP A 665 -11.74 -10.02 2.39
N ILE A 666 -10.79 -9.15 2.06
CA ILE A 666 -9.65 -8.82 2.92
C ILE A 666 -10.11 -8.22 4.26
N TYR A 667 -11.27 -7.57 4.30
CA TYR A 667 -11.78 -6.91 5.51
C TYR A 667 -12.68 -7.78 6.39
N THR A 668 -13.08 -8.99 5.95
CA THR A 668 -13.97 -9.86 6.74
C THR A 668 -13.29 -10.36 8.03
N ASP A 669 -14.04 -10.89 8.99
CA ASP A 669 -13.43 -11.42 10.22
C ASP A 669 -12.55 -12.64 9.92
N GLU A 670 -13.06 -13.57 9.12
CA GLU A 670 -12.35 -14.77 8.66
C GLU A 670 -11.28 -14.41 7.61
N ASN A 671 -10.12 -15.11 7.66
CA ASN A 671 -9.10 -14.99 6.62
C ASN A 671 -9.44 -15.89 5.43
N GLN A 672 -9.87 -15.28 4.32
CA GLN A 672 -10.26 -16.00 3.10
C GLN A 672 -9.14 -16.10 2.06
N ALA A 673 -7.92 -15.65 2.39
CA ALA A 673 -6.83 -15.54 1.42
C ALA A 673 -6.54 -16.86 0.70
N SER A 674 -6.48 -17.97 1.43
CA SER A 674 -6.18 -19.29 0.86
C SER A 674 -7.27 -19.76 -0.12
N ASP A 675 -8.54 -19.60 0.24
CA ASP A 675 -9.66 -20.02 -0.61
C ASP A 675 -9.77 -19.18 -1.88
N LYS A 676 -9.46 -17.88 -1.80
CA LYS A 676 -9.45 -16.98 -2.95
C LYS A 676 -8.28 -17.30 -3.87
N ALA A 677 -7.10 -17.54 -3.32
CA ALA A 677 -5.91 -17.92 -4.09
C ALA A 677 -6.11 -19.24 -4.84
N LYS A 678 -6.71 -20.26 -4.20
CA LYS A 678 -7.03 -21.55 -4.85
C LYS A 678 -7.96 -21.37 -6.05
N LYS A 679 -9.01 -20.56 -5.90
CA LYS A 679 -9.93 -20.26 -7.02
C LYS A 679 -9.23 -19.55 -8.18
N THR A 680 -8.32 -18.63 -7.88
CA THR A 680 -7.50 -17.99 -8.91
C THR A 680 -6.57 -19.00 -9.58
N ALA A 681 -5.91 -19.87 -8.81
CA ALA A 681 -5.02 -20.91 -9.33
C ALA A 681 -5.75 -21.91 -10.24
N ASP A 682 -6.93 -22.36 -9.84
CA ASP A 682 -7.76 -23.28 -10.64
C ASP A 682 -8.20 -22.64 -11.97
N TYR A 683 -8.55 -21.35 -11.95
CA TYR A 683 -8.91 -20.63 -13.16
C TYR A 683 -7.71 -20.43 -14.11
N LEU A 684 -6.52 -20.14 -13.56
CA LEU A 684 -5.29 -20.02 -14.35
C LEU A 684 -4.89 -21.35 -15.02
N ASP A 685 -5.08 -22.47 -14.32
CA ASP A 685 -4.88 -23.82 -14.86
C ASP A 685 -5.87 -24.12 -15.98
N GLU A 686 -7.15 -23.80 -15.77
CA GLU A 686 -8.22 -23.97 -16.77
C GLU A 686 -7.95 -23.17 -18.05
N LEU A 687 -7.53 -21.91 -17.94
CA LEU A 687 -7.19 -21.08 -19.10
C LEU A 687 -5.90 -21.53 -19.80
N GLY A 688 -5.12 -22.44 -19.21
CA GLY A 688 -3.82 -22.84 -19.71
C GLY A 688 -2.76 -21.75 -19.56
N VAL A 689 -2.99 -20.75 -18.69
CA VAL A 689 -1.99 -19.73 -18.35
C VAL A 689 -0.86 -20.39 -17.59
N TRP A 690 -1.19 -21.17 -16.56
CA TRP A 690 -0.22 -21.92 -15.76
C TRP A 690 -0.68 -23.37 -15.58
N PRO A 691 -0.50 -24.24 -16.59
CA PRO A 691 -1.00 -25.60 -16.54
C PRO A 691 -0.26 -26.43 -15.47
N LYS A 692 -0.99 -26.97 -14.49
CA LYS A 692 -0.45 -27.74 -13.33
C LYS A 692 0.40 -28.95 -13.73
N GLN A 693 0.18 -29.50 -14.93
CA GLN A 693 0.95 -30.64 -15.43
C GLN A 693 2.30 -30.24 -16.06
N ALA A 694 2.44 -29.01 -16.57
CA ALA A 694 3.69 -28.56 -17.19
C ALA A 694 4.77 -28.24 -16.14
N SER A 695 4.38 -27.78 -14.95
CA SER A 695 5.29 -27.51 -13.83
C SER A 695 5.88 -28.77 -13.19
N GLN A 696 5.29 -29.94 -13.43
CA GLN A 696 5.75 -31.24 -12.90
C GLN A 696 6.70 -31.99 -13.85
N GLN A 697 6.81 -31.57 -15.11
CA GLN A 697 7.45 -32.34 -16.19
C GLN A 697 8.51 -31.58 -16.99
N ALA A 698 8.99 -30.43 -16.51
CA ALA A 698 10.11 -29.76 -17.17
C ALA A 698 11.38 -30.63 -17.07
N ASP A 699 11.59 -31.49 -18.07
CA ASP A 699 12.92 -31.98 -18.43
C ASP A 699 13.82 -30.75 -18.60
N GLU A 700 15.12 -30.87 -18.28
CA GLU A 700 16.08 -29.74 -18.30
C GLU A 700 16.15 -28.99 -19.66
N ASP A 701 15.61 -29.58 -20.74
CA ASP A 701 15.60 -29.06 -22.10
C ASP A 701 14.25 -28.42 -22.54
N GLU A 702 13.15 -28.57 -21.80
CA GLU A 702 11.85 -27.94 -22.12
C GLU A 702 11.55 -26.77 -21.17
N LEU A 703 11.67 -25.54 -21.69
CA LEU A 703 11.43 -24.32 -20.92
C LEU A 703 9.96 -24.17 -20.58
N ALA A 704 9.69 -23.85 -19.32
CA ALA A 704 8.35 -23.55 -18.85
C ALA A 704 7.71 -22.42 -19.71
N PRO A 705 6.39 -22.53 -20.01
CA PRO A 705 5.70 -21.54 -20.82
C PRO A 705 5.70 -20.14 -20.17
N LEU A 706 5.86 -20.07 -18.85
CA LEU A 706 5.98 -18.86 -18.04
C LEU A 706 7.09 -18.99 -17.00
N ASP A 707 7.60 -17.84 -16.57
CA ASP A 707 8.71 -17.73 -15.62
C ASP A 707 8.23 -17.24 -14.24
N PHE A 708 7.17 -16.43 -14.17
CA PHE A 708 6.61 -15.90 -12.92
C PHE A 708 5.15 -15.44 -13.06
N LEU A 709 4.49 -15.15 -11.94
CA LEU A 709 3.17 -14.53 -11.89
C LEU A 709 3.23 -13.19 -11.14
N ALA A 710 2.68 -12.14 -11.74
CA ALA A 710 2.50 -10.85 -11.11
C ALA A 710 1.11 -10.76 -10.44
N VAL A 711 1.07 -10.25 -9.20
CA VAL A 711 -0.18 -10.04 -8.46
C VAL A 711 -0.37 -8.56 -8.22
N ASP A 712 -1.33 -7.98 -8.92
CA ASP A 712 -1.69 -6.58 -8.78
C ASP A 712 -2.59 -6.35 -7.58
N ARG A 713 -2.18 -5.39 -6.76
CA ARG A 713 -3.04 -4.69 -5.82
C ARG A 713 -3.17 -3.28 -6.38
N TRP A 714 -4.39 -2.88 -6.74
CA TRP A 714 -4.68 -1.57 -7.33
C TRP A 714 -3.85 -0.45 -6.69
N GLU A 715 -3.03 0.22 -7.48
CA GLU A 715 -1.81 0.93 -7.08
C GLU A 715 -2.01 2.21 -6.26
N ARG A 716 -3.27 2.64 -6.09
CA ARG A 716 -3.62 3.91 -5.42
C ARG A 716 -3.23 3.89 -3.94
N ASP A 717 -2.74 5.02 -3.45
CA ASP A 717 -2.31 5.15 -2.07
C ASP A 717 -3.51 5.02 -1.13
N ASP A 718 -3.36 4.22 -0.06
CA ASP A 718 -4.47 3.75 0.78
C ASP A 718 -5.38 4.86 1.33
N TYR A 719 -4.83 6.06 1.56
CA TYR A 719 -5.56 7.17 2.21
C TYR A 719 -5.98 8.29 1.26
N ARG A 720 -5.76 8.13 -0.05
CA ARG A 720 -6.18 9.13 -1.04
C ARG A 720 -7.71 9.12 -1.19
N ASN A 721 -8.30 10.30 -1.42
CA ASN A 721 -9.76 10.47 -1.59
C ASN A 721 -10.35 9.67 -2.75
N ASP A 722 -9.54 9.27 -3.75
CA ASP A 722 -10.00 8.39 -4.82
C ASP A 722 -9.87 6.89 -4.48
N SER A 723 -9.17 6.52 -3.39
CA SER A 723 -8.87 5.15 -2.97
C SER A 723 -9.78 4.64 -1.86
N TYR A 724 -9.68 5.19 -0.64
CA TYR A 724 -10.40 4.64 0.52
C TYR A 724 -11.93 4.63 0.35
N PRO A 725 -12.60 5.59 -0.34
CA PRO A 725 -14.04 5.51 -0.58
C PRO A 725 -14.44 4.36 -1.52
N LYS A 726 -13.50 3.84 -2.32
CA LYS A 726 -13.67 2.66 -3.17
C LYS A 726 -13.28 1.36 -2.47
N PHE A 727 -13.34 1.34 -1.14
CA PHE A 727 -13.09 0.15 -0.31
C PHE A 727 -11.66 -0.38 -0.42
N PHE A 728 -10.68 0.51 -0.62
CA PHE A 728 -9.27 0.14 -0.77
C PHE A 728 -8.38 0.98 0.15
N CYS A 729 -8.21 0.49 1.38
CA CYS A 729 -7.43 1.10 2.44
C CYS A 729 -6.96 -0.01 3.38
N PHE A 730 -5.70 -0.44 3.25
CA PHE A 730 -5.17 -1.53 4.08
C PHE A 730 -4.53 -1.00 5.37
N ALA A 731 -4.53 -1.83 6.41
CA ALA A 731 -3.70 -1.70 7.61
C ALA A 731 -2.88 -3.00 7.77
N PRO A 732 -2.02 -3.16 8.79
CA PRO A 732 -1.10 -4.32 8.88
C PRO A 732 -1.79 -5.68 8.74
N ARG A 733 -2.98 -5.85 9.32
CA ARG A 733 -3.78 -7.08 9.18
C ARG A 733 -4.16 -7.37 7.73
N GLU A 734 -4.62 -6.35 7.00
CA GLU A 734 -5.04 -6.49 5.62
C GLU A 734 -3.86 -6.73 4.67
N TRP A 735 -2.70 -6.11 4.92
CA TRP A 735 -1.45 -6.43 4.21
C TRP A 735 -1.04 -7.88 4.43
N SER A 736 -1.11 -8.40 5.66
CA SER A 736 -0.81 -9.82 5.92
C SER A 736 -1.67 -10.75 5.06
N ARG A 737 -2.96 -10.44 4.91
CA ARG A 737 -3.89 -11.26 4.11
C ARG A 737 -3.63 -11.21 2.62
N TYR A 738 -3.20 -10.05 2.11
CA TYR A 738 -2.73 -9.92 0.73
C TYR A 738 -1.49 -10.80 0.50
N ILE A 739 -0.55 -10.80 1.44
CA ILE A 739 0.65 -11.67 1.36
C ILE A 739 0.28 -13.15 1.50
N ASP A 740 -0.66 -13.52 2.37
CA ASP A 740 -1.17 -14.91 2.49
C ASP A 740 -1.82 -15.39 1.18
N PHE A 741 -2.48 -14.49 0.45
CA PHE A 741 -3.05 -14.77 -0.87
C PHE A 741 -1.94 -15.04 -1.88
N CYS A 742 -0.92 -14.18 -1.93
CA CYS A 742 0.25 -14.36 -2.81
C CYS A 742 0.95 -15.68 -2.50
N GLU A 743 1.18 -15.97 -1.23
CA GLU A 743 1.80 -17.20 -0.75
C GLU A 743 1.04 -18.44 -1.20
N THR A 744 -0.27 -18.46 -0.94
CA THR A 744 -1.09 -19.62 -1.31
C THR A 744 -1.12 -19.78 -2.82
N LEU A 745 -1.26 -18.69 -3.57
CA LEU A 745 -1.32 -18.72 -5.03
C LEU A 745 -0.02 -19.28 -5.62
N GLY A 746 1.13 -18.81 -5.13
CA GLY A 746 2.44 -19.33 -5.54
C GLY A 746 2.62 -20.81 -5.22
N ALA A 747 2.14 -21.25 -4.04
CA ALA A 747 2.21 -22.66 -3.65
C ALA A 747 1.31 -23.57 -4.50
N GLU A 748 0.08 -23.15 -4.82
CA GLU A 748 -0.86 -23.94 -5.63
C GLU A 748 -0.42 -24.08 -7.09
N LEU A 749 0.29 -23.07 -7.61
CA LEU A 749 0.80 -23.07 -8.99
C LEU A 749 2.23 -23.62 -9.11
N HIS A 750 2.94 -23.74 -8.00
CA HIS A 750 4.39 -23.88 -7.97
C HIS A 750 5.13 -22.73 -8.71
N ALA A 751 4.62 -21.51 -8.55
CA ALA A 751 5.07 -20.33 -9.25
C ALA A 751 5.74 -19.32 -8.31
N PRO A 752 6.87 -18.70 -8.71
CA PRO A 752 7.38 -17.53 -8.01
C PRO A 752 6.47 -16.32 -8.26
N ILE A 753 6.16 -15.59 -7.18
CA ILE A 753 5.21 -14.48 -7.20
C ILE A 753 5.92 -13.13 -7.13
N MET A 754 5.42 -12.17 -7.91
CA MET A 754 5.80 -10.77 -7.86
C MET A 754 4.60 -9.92 -7.47
N PRO A 755 4.48 -9.47 -6.21
CA PRO A 755 3.62 -8.34 -5.89
C PRO A 755 3.98 -7.16 -6.79
N TRP A 756 3.01 -6.73 -7.60
CA TRP A 756 3.20 -5.74 -8.64
C TRP A 756 2.24 -4.57 -8.42
N GLN A 757 2.69 -3.38 -8.84
CA GLN A 757 1.97 -2.12 -8.67
C GLN A 757 1.64 -1.78 -7.20
N VAL A 758 2.52 -2.16 -6.29
CA VAL A 758 2.31 -1.96 -4.85
C VAL A 758 2.64 -0.52 -4.47
N SER A 759 1.69 0.23 -3.89
CA SER A 759 1.98 1.60 -3.42
C SER A 759 3.11 1.62 -2.39
N ALA A 760 4.10 2.48 -2.60
CA ALA A 760 5.18 2.75 -1.65
C ALA A 760 4.84 3.88 -0.66
N ALA A 761 3.56 4.27 -0.54
CA ALA A 761 3.13 5.37 0.31
C ALA A 761 3.46 5.10 1.78
N ARG A 762 4.01 6.12 2.45
CA ARG A 762 4.32 6.10 3.87
C ARG A 762 3.07 6.46 4.69
N THR A 763 2.94 5.86 5.88
CA THR A 763 1.94 6.26 6.87
C THR A 763 2.42 7.52 7.59
N PRO A 764 1.67 8.63 7.58
CA PRO A 764 2.09 9.84 8.26
C PRO A 764 2.03 9.68 9.77
N THR A 765 3.09 10.11 10.41
CA THR A 765 3.22 10.19 11.87
C THR A 765 2.43 11.36 12.43
N PHE A 766 2.20 11.36 13.73
CA PHE A 766 1.58 12.47 14.45
C PHE A 766 2.36 13.80 14.36
N LYS A 767 3.61 13.79 13.85
CA LYS A 767 4.46 14.97 13.68
C LYS A 767 4.43 15.52 12.24
N ASP A 768 3.91 14.76 11.29
CA ASP A 768 3.89 15.16 9.89
C ASP A 768 2.81 16.23 9.65
N ASP A 769 3.09 17.17 8.75
CA ASP A 769 2.13 18.19 8.34
C ASP A 769 1.16 17.59 7.31
N VAL A 770 0.00 17.15 7.76
CA VAL A 770 -1.06 16.62 6.88
C VAL A 770 -2.04 17.75 6.56
N SER A 771 -2.24 18.05 5.28
CA SER A 771 -3.17 19.08 4.78
C SER A 771 -4.65 18.72 5.01
N ASN A 772 -5.55 19.70 4.97
CA ASN A 772 -6.98 19.49 5.24
C ASN A 772 -7.69 18.70 4.14
N ASN A 773 -7.28 18.90 2.89
CA ASN A 773 -7.89 18.28 1.71
C ASN A 773 -7.13 17.05 1.21
N PHE A 774 -5.96 16.75 1.78
CA PHE A 774 -5.02 15.77 1.26
C PHE A 774 -4.78 16.02 -0.23
N SER A 775 -4.06 17.11 -0.56
CA SER A 775 -3.73 17.41 -1.96
C SER A 775 -3.16 16.16 -2.65
N THR A 776 -3.33 16.04 -3.97
CA THR A 776 -2.79 14.89 -4.71
C THR A 776 -1.30 14.69 -4.49
N ALA A 777 -0.58 15.71 -4.05
CA ALA A 777 0.83 15.62 -3.71
C ALA A 777 1.15 14.97 -2.36
N GLN A 778 0.20 14.95 -1.42
CA GLN A 778 0.34 14.26 -0.15
C GLN A 778 -0.14 12.80 -0.27
N HIS A 779 0.69 11.99 -0.93
CA HIS A 779 0.44 10.57 -1.19
C HIS A 779 0.63 9.69 0.06
N TRP A 780 -0.31 9.80 1.01
CA TRP A 780 -0.30 9.00 2.23
C TRP A 780 -0.93 7.61 2.04
N GLY A 781 -0.36 6.62 2.72
CA GLY A 781 -0.85 5.25 2.66
C GLY A 781 -0.12 4.35 3.64
N THR A 782 -0.19 3.03 3.45
CA THR A 782 0.41 2.07 4.38
C THR A 782 1.40 1.11 3.73
N GLY A 783 1.33 0.91 2.41
CA GLY A 783 2.17 -0.07 1.72
C GLY A 783 3.67 0.12 1.95
N GLY A 784 4.17 1.35 1.82
CA GLY A 784 5.58 1.66 2.10
C GLY A 784 5.97 1.33 3.55
N SER A 785 5.20 1.82 4.52
CA SER A 785 5.49 1.60 5.96
C SER A 785 5.38 0.13 6.38
N CYS A 786 4.42 -0.64 5.84
CA CYS A 786 4.25 -2.05 6.16
C CYS A 786 5.33 -2.93 5.51
N ILE A 787 5.74 -2.63 4.27
CA ILE A 787 6.69 -3.46 3.52
C ILE A 787 8.13 -3.13 3.92
N LEU A 788 8.48 -1.84 3.98
CA LEU A 788 9.85 -1.35 4.23
C LEU A 788 10.15 -1.09 5.71
N GLY A 789 9.13 -1.11 6.56
CA GLY A 789 9.23 -0.83 7.99
C GLY A 789 9.27 0.67 8.30
N ASP A 790 8.52 1.08 9.31
CA ASP A 790 8.52 2.43 9.88
C ASP A 790 8.58 2.42 11.42
N PRO A 791 9.80 2.47 12.00
CA PRO A 791 10.00 2.55 13.45
C PRO A 791 9.39 3.79 14.12
N SER A 792 9.02 4.82 13.35
CA SER A 792 8.39 6.02 13.91
C SER A 792 6.92 5.77 14.30
N ILE A 793 6.25 4.85 13.60
CA ILE A 793 4.93 4.32 13.98
C ILE A 793 5.09 3.17 14.96
N GLY A 794 5.98 2.22 14.69
CA GLY A 794 6.26 1.07 15.56
C GLY A 794 5.04 0.17 15.73
N SER A 795 4.64 -0.06 16.98
CA SER A 795 3.53 -0.96 17.36
C SER A 795 2.25 -0.23 17.79
N GLU A 796 2.18 1.09 17.62
CA GLU A 796 1.16 1.90 18.29
C GLU A 796 0.43 2.84 17.33
N TYR A 797 -0.88 2.61 17.17
CA TYR A 797 -1.70 3.35 16.20
C TYR A 797 -1.80 4.85 16.51
N TYR A 798 -1.67 5.27 17.78
CA TYR A 798 -1.75 6.69 18.16
C TYR A 798 -0.54 7.50 17.68
N ARG A 799 0.51 6.85 17.19
CA ARG A 799 1.65 7.49 16.52
C ARG A 799 1.34 7.91 15.08
N ILE A 800 0.17 7.53 14.55
CA ILE A 800 -0.32 7.95 13.24
C ILE A 800 -1.02 9.31 13.37
N HIS A 801 -0.91 10.13 12.34
CA HIS A 801 -1.55 11.44 12.31
C HIS A 801 -3.08 11.35 12.55
N LYS A 802 -3.60 12.16 13.47
CA LYS A 802 -5.01 12.07 13.91
C LYS A 802 -6.01 12.28 12.78
N ARG A 803 -5.63 13.02 11.73
CA ARG A 803 -6.45 13.25 10.55
C ARG A 803 -6.68 11.97 9.76
N ILE A 804 -5.63 11.18 9.56
CA ILE A 804 -5.73 9.87 8.93
C ILE A 804 -6.60 8.94 9.77
N LEU A 805 -6.33 8.86 11.07
CA LEU A 805 -7.13 8.03 11.99
C LEU A 805 -8.63 8.40 11.98
N SER A 806 -8.95 9.67 11.78
CA SER A 806 -10.33 10.17 11.73
C SER A 806 -11.07 9.93 10.41
N LEU A 807 -10.40 9.42 9.37
CA LEU A 807 -11.04 9.13 8.09
C LEU A 807 -12.19 8.14 8.29
N GLY A 808 -13.38 8.54 7.86
CA GLY A 808 -14.59 7.73 7.92
C GLY A 808 -14.55 6.63 6.85
N LEU A 809 -14.86 5.41 7.26
CA LEU A 809 -14.91 4.23 6.40
C LEU A 809 -16.35 3.73 6.28
N ASN A 810 -16.64 3.09 5.14
CA ASN A 810 -17.91 2.42 4.94
C ASN A 810 -18.00 1.18 5.84
N GLU A 811 -18.77 1.26 6.93
CA GLU A 811 -18.88 0.20 7.94
C GLU A 811 -19.34 -1.14 7.34
N VAL A 812 -20.18 -1.13 6.30
CA VAL A 812 -20.68 -2.36 5.66
C VAL A 812 -19.57 -3.09 4.90
N GLN A 813 -18.66 -2.36 4.25
CA GLN A 813 -17.59 -2.94 3.43
C GLN A 813 -16.32 -3.21 4.23
N PHE A 814 -15.94 -2.28 5.12
CA PHE A 814 -14.72 -2.40 5.91
C PHE A 814 -14.92 -3.15 7.22
N HIS A 815 -16.17 -3.36 7.67
CA HIS A 815 -16.52 -3.88 9.00
C HIS A 815 -16.01 -3.01 10.18
N VAL A 816 -15.63 -1.76 9.90
CA VAL A 816 -15.20 -0.73 10.85
C VAL A 816 -15.61 0.65 10.35
N LYS A 817 -15.76 1.62 11.24
CA LYS A 817 -16.24 2.98 10.93
C LYS A 817 -15.14 3.97 10.60
N THR A 818 -13.92 3.71 11.05
CA THR A 818 -12.80 4.65 10.92
C THR A 818 -11.49 3.93 10.65
N VAL A 819 -10.51 4.64 10.09
CA VAL A 819 -9.14 4.15 9.99
C VAL A 819 -8.55 3.87 11.39
N GLU A 820 -8.93 4.62 12.42
CA GLU A 820 -8.53 4.31 13.80
C GLU A 820 -8.97 2.90 14.24
N GLU A 821 -10.21 2.52 13.96
CA GLU A 821 -10.71 1.18 14.24
C GLU A 821 -10.02 0.10 13.38
N LEU A 822 -9.67 0.43 12.13
CA LEU A 822 -8.90 -0.45 11.22
C LEU A 822 -7.51 -0.78 11.78
N TRP A 823 -6.79 0.21 12.33
CA TRP A 823 -5.51 -0.02 12.98
C TRP A 823 -5.65 -0.71 14.34
N LYS A 824 -6.67 -0.37 15.14
CA LYS A 824 -6.93 -1.04 16.42
C LYS A 824 -7.18 -2.54 16.26
N ARG A 825 -7.94 -2.95 15.24
CA ARG A 825 -8.17 -4.38 14.97
C ARG A 825 -6.95 -5.11 14.42
N SER A 826 -5.91 -4.37 14.01
CA SER A 826 -4.63 -4.94 13.58
C SER A 826 -3.70 -5.22 14.76
N GLN A 827 -4.07 -4.86 15.99
CA GLN A 827 -3.25 -5.14 17.17
C GLN A 827 -3.28 -6.64 17.56
N PRO A 828 -2.15 -7.23 17.98
CA PRO A 828 -0.83 -6.62 18.01
C PRO A 828 -0.22 -6.47 16.60
N PHE A 829 0.39 -5.33 16.31
CA PHE A 829 1.27 -5.15 15.14
C PHE A 829 2.59 -4.51 15.57
N ASP A 830 3.65 -4.73 14.80
CA ASP A 830 4.87 -3.95 14.89
C ASP A 830 5.43 -3.75 13.49
N ILE A 831 5.26 -2.54 12.96
CA ILE A 831 5.81 -2.17 11.65
C ILE A 831 7.18 -1.51 11.78
N SER A 832 7.82 -1.49 12.95
CA SER A 832 9.24 -1.13 13.03
C SER A 832 10.13 -2.15 12.34
N ILE A 833 9.65 -3.39 12.25
CA ILE A 833 10.27 -4.49 11.53
C ILE A 833 9.74 -4.46 10.08
N PRO A 834 10.63 -4.45 9.07
CA PRO A 834 10.19 -4.47 7.69
C PRO A 834 9.47 -5.78 7.33
N GLY A 835 8.27 -5.68 6.75
CA GLY A 835 7.50 -6.84 6.28
C GLY A 835 8.22 -7.66 5.20
N TYR A 836 9.18 -7.07 4.48
CA TYR A 836 9.96 -7.79 3.47
C TYR A 836 10.77 -8.97 4.02
N GLN A 837 11.08 -9.00 5.33
CA GLN A 837 11.94 -10.02 5.93
C GLN A 837 11.41 -11.46 5.74
N GLY A 838 10.09 -11.65 5.62
CA GLY A 838 9.48 -12.96 5.43
C GLY A 838 9.11 -13.32 3.99
N LEU A 839 9.19 -12.39 3.03
CA LEU A 839 8.54 -12.55 1.72
C LEU A 839 9.15 -13.68 0.87
N HIS A 840 10.47 -13.86 0.90
CA HIS A 840 11.16 -14.95 0.21
C HIS A 840 10.65 -16.35 0.64
N LEU A 841 10.36 -16.55 1.92
CA LEU A 841 9.77 -17.80 2.45
C LEU A 841 8.28 -17.96 2.09
N ARG A 842 7.65 -16.91 1.55
CA ARG A 842 6.28 -16.89 1.04
C ARG A 842 6.22 -17.09 -0.48
N GLY A 843 7.33 -17.41 -1.13
CA GLY A 843 7.37 -17.61 -2.59
C GLY A 843 7.51 -16.33 -3.40
N ILE A 844 7.81 -15.19 -2.74
CA ILE A 844 7.93 -13.89 -3.38
C ILE A 844 9.39 -13.59 -3.69
N PHE A 845 9.70 -13.32 -4.95
CA PHE A 845 11.08 -13.08 -5.42
C PHE A 845 11.38 -11.60 -5.74
N ALA A 846 10.34 -10.82 -6.02
CA ALA A 846 10.46 -9.40 -6.38
C ALA A 846 9.22 -8.63 -5.94
N VAL A 847 9.38 -7.34 -5.62
CA VAL A 847 8.29 -6.40 -5.35
C VAL A 847 8.45 -5.18 -6.26
N LEU A 848 7.43 -4.88 -7.06
CA LEU A 848 7.42 -3.71 -7.95
C LEU A 848 6.50 -2.63 -7.39
N LEU A 849 7.11 -1.49 -7.06
CA LEU A 849 6.50 -0.37 -6.35
C LEU A 849 5.93 0.69 -7.29
N GLY A 850 4.83 1.30 -6.87
CA GLY A 850 4.14 2.39 -7.56
C GLY A 850 3.46 1.97 -8.86
N GLY A 851 2.74 2.91 -9.48
CA GLY A 851 2.13 2.79 -10.79
C GLY A 851 2.11 4.14 -11.50
N GLY A 852 1.31 4.27 -12.55
CA GLY A 852 1.37 5.43 -13.46
C GLY A 852 1.22 6.82 -12.81
N ASP A 853 0.57 6.90 -11.63
CA ASP A 853 0.31 8.15 -10.89
C ASP A 853 0.41 7.96 -9.35
N THR A 854 1.20 7.01 -8.84
CA THR A 854 1.23 6.67 -7.39
C THR A 854 2.62 6.55 -6.80
N THR A 855 2.71 6.41 -5.47
CA THR A 855 4.00 6.39 -4.75
C THR A 855 4.87 5.21 -5.13
N GLY A 856 6.11 5.47 -5.52
CA GLY A 856 7.09 4.46 -5.94
C GLY A 856 8.52 4.88 -5.57
N ILE A 857 9.50 4.48 -6.39
CA ILE A 857 10.90 4.94 -6.23
C ILE A 857 11.08 6.35 -6.81
N VAL A 858 10.46 6.58 -7.98
CA VAL A 858 10.60 7.82 -8.76
C VAL A 858 9.77 8.94 -8.14
N SER A 859 10.42 10.06 -7.86
CA SER A 859 9.84 11.21 -7.18
C SER A 859 8.89 12.05 -8.03
N SER A 860 8.94 11.91 -9.36
CA SER A 860 8.22 12.72 -10.37
C SER A 860 6.86 12.14 -10.80
N LEU A 861 6.48 10.94 -10.34
CA LEU A 861 5.21 10.30 -10.69
C LEU A 861 3.95 11.08 -10.23
N PRO A 862 3.90 11.72 -9.04
CA PRO A 862 2.78 12.54 -8.62
C PRO A 862 2.42 13.63 -9.64
N GLN A 863 1.14 13.83 -9.90
CA GLN A 863 0.68 14.97 -10.68
C GLN A 863 0.79 16.26 -9.85
N ALA A 864 1.15 17.37 -10.53
CA ALA A 864 1.22 18.77 -10.02
C ALA A 864 2.58 19.31 -9.56
N GLY A 865 3.72 18.79 -10.05
CA GLY A 865 5.04 19.42 -9.82
C GLY A 865 5.54 19.37 -8.37
N GLU A 866 4.81 18.68 -7.50
CA GLU A 866 5.22 18.31 -6.15
C GLU A 866 5.88 16.93 -6.20
N LYS A 867 6.97 16.75 -5.45
CA LYS A 867 7.78 15.53 -5.51
C LYS A 867 7.70 14.71 -4.25
N GLN A 868 7.74 13.40 -4.43
CA GLN A 868 7.75 12.45 -3.32
C GLN A 868 9.03 12.62 -2.49
N ASP A 869 8.86 12.54 -1.18
CA ASP A 869 9.97 12.49 -0.24
C ASP A 869 10.92 11.31 -0.54
N ALA A 870 12.19 11.45 -0.14
CA ALA A 870 13.23 10.46 -0.40
C ALA A 870 13.11 9.20 0.46
N TRP A 871 12.20 9.15 1.43
CA TRP A 871 12.05 8.07 2.40
C TRP A 871 12.10 6.66 1.79
N VAL A 872 11.37 6.40 0.68
CA VAL A 872 11.37 5.09 0.01
C VAL A 872 12.76 4.75 -0.52
N ARG A 873 13.42 5.70 -1.19
CA ARG A 873 14.77 5.53 -1.75
C ARG A 873 15.80 5.28 -0.68
N GLU A 874 15.71 5.99 0.45
CA GLU A 874 16.59 5.79 1.59
C GLU A 874 16.42 4.40 2.20
N ARG A 875 15.18 3.94 2.39
CA ARG A 875 14.90 2.59 2.92
C ARG A 875 15.44 1.49 2.02
N LEU A 876 15.22 1.60 0.71
CA LEU A 876 15.74 0.63 -0.26
C LEU A 876 17.27 0.70 -0.40
N GLY A 877 17.84 1.90 -0.35
CA GLY A 877 19.29 2.11 -0.33
C GLY A 877 19.98 1.52 0.91
N GLU A 878 19.29 1.42 2.06
CA GLU A 878 19.77 0.65 3.21
C GLU A 878 19.62 -0.86 3.01
N TYR A 879 18.48 -1.31 2.46
CA TYR A 879 18.21 -2.72 2.18
C TYR A 879 19.27 -3.34 1.26
N ILE A 880 19.63 -2.67 0.17
CA ILE A 880 20.54 -3.21 -0.85
C ILE A 880 21.97 -3.44 -0.34
N LYS A 881 22.35 -2.89 0.81
CA LYS A 881 23.67 -3.14 1.43
C LYS A 881 23.79 -4.55 2.00
N ASN A 882 22.67 -5.18 2.34
CA ASN A 882 22.60 -6.56 2.83
C ASN A 882 21.24 -7.17 2.45
N PRO A 883 21.01 -7.45 1.15
CA PRO A 883 19.72 -7.93 0.68
C PRO A 883 19.49 -9.38 1.11
N ILE A 884 18.24 -9.84 1.04
CA ILE A 884 17.87 -11.21 1.40
C ILE A 884 18.12 -12.12 0.20
N TYR A 885 19.26 -12.80 0.19
CA TYR A 885 19.61 -13.76 -0.86
C TYR A 885 18.80 -15.05 -0.77
N PHE A 886 18.48 -15.63 -1.94
CA PHE A 886 17.88 -16.96 -2.07
C PHE A 886 18.93 -18.08 -2.06
N GLN A 887 20.21 -17.71 -1.96
CA GLN A 887 21.33 -18.60 -1.80
C GLN A 887 22.27 -17.96 -0.77
N THR A 888 22.55 -18.69 0.31
CA THR A 888 23.60 -18.30 1.26
C THR A 888 24.85 -19.09 0.93
N ASP A 889 25.96 -18.39 0.67
CA ASP A 889 27.30 -18.99 0.60
C ASP A 889 27.69 -19.74 1.88
#